data_AF-A0A969KL51-F1
#
_entry.id   AF-A0A969KL51-F1
#
_cell.length_a   1.000
_cell.length_b   1.000
_cell.length_c   1.000
_cell.angle_alpha   90.00
_cell.angle_beta   90.00
_cell.angle_gamma   90.00
#
_symmetry.space_group_name_H-M   'P 1'
#
loop_
_entity.id
_entity.type
_entity.pdbx_description
1 polymer ?
#
loop_
_entity_poly.entity_id
_entity_poly.type
_entity_poly.pdbx_seq_one_letter_code
_entity_poly.pdbx_strand_id
1 'polypeptide(L)'
;MTNRQHSLFAVCRVALALLLMAVIGVLVSYGPLAPAVQAQDASPSEGYYYTVQEGDSWSTVAAETSVSVSDLMAANPDSLRETEWLIVDEQIFIPAAAAALISEGDEGGATSSAREHVVLVGESWNSIAEQYGITASLLQAANPRAIRAGLILYRGERLLIPPPNSQPAAGGAVAVTPEPAAVDDGADAAQETDDASAEEDGAEAGAEAGAEADTTADDEAAGDADTEDADTEDAASESETDTVDAAADDAGAEGVDDASGSDEDASVVPDQAPSRGDRTGRSQSTETEPVAQEPAAGCPEAFGDYAEFLVELASSPTAADDISAFLNQCNASVADAFVVEDLTGDGIDDLVFAFVNPISDSAFVESDLIIFNGGPDGLALGHRARAAGEVQLRATEDINSDGQTDVVWVDTTCGASTCFDTVNVRSWDGAAWRDWVEGTVTMAYADIKIEDVLDDGQGQEIVISGGIYGSVGAGPQRGRTEIWTSDAGAPYSMASKIYNESECLYHTVLDANRAFLDGEADGFEAARALYETAANDESLIKCWVRDNELEELRSFSLFRLALIAANSDDPDGAADRLAELNATYPDTAYDAAGQIWLNEYADSGDLGAACQAVLAFAEDTPEVWEMLADYGFTNPVFDAEDVCPVFVVATDTAALDAATDAAASDAEATDATSESDAASDGAEEDAADTASEDTASEAADAPASADATASDLPECPVDLASYTDAVPALIAATGADVAEMEAWLAGCDALGENRGAVVVADLDDDGDDDVALFPTIISDRGYGRGGAQGAVLLYHASDAGEYALVETPEVYGSPTLLAIDDLNDDGKTEIAWQVEGCSTFCVIEVEMVAWDGEQYVDVIEPGATIAEGTASFEPGTDDTAGQVLILAGGVSGTPEGGLEVPHQEVWASINNTPYQRISWTYDRSSDNNDCMALRLVEADVALQAAPATGYENAIELYIAALDPSLTACSLFGVTAQEELILLQGLATFRLIQAQAYGGDVAGAEATLAGLNAGQPDGSYTQAASDWLAEFSASGDGAAACAAVATTFESNDELWQITDHYGYNHPALAAEQICFDPSGTQP
;
A
#
# COMPACT_ATOMS: atom_id res chain seq x y z
N MET A 1 79.84 -35.79 21.21
CA MET A 1 81.20 -35.19 21.40
C MET A 1 81.01 -33.71 21.69
N THR A 2 81.67 -33.17 22.72
CA THR A 2 81.45 -31.81 23.22
C THR A 2 82.20 -30.74 22.43
N ASN A 3 81.81 -29.48 22.66
CA ASN A 3 82.60 -28.27 22.37
C ASN A 3 82.72 -27.82 20.88
N ARG A 4 81.60 -27.78 20.14
CA ARG A 4 81.51 -27.05 18.86
C ARG A 4 80.23 -26.22 18.64
N GLN A 5 79.35 -26.11 19.64
CA GLN A 5 78.03 -25.45 19.55
C GLN A 5 77.99 -23.97 19.98
N HIS A 6 79.11 -23.34 20.35
CA HIS A 6 79.15 -21.97 20.87
C HIS A 6 80.01 -20.98 20.04
N SER A 7 80.27 -21.28 18.77
CA SER A 7 81.01 -20.36 17.88
C SER A 7 80.36 -20.08 16.52
N LEU A 8 79.31 -20.80 16.11
CA LEU A 8 78.59 -20.49 14.85
C LEU A 8 77.51 -19.41 15.05
N PHE A 9 76.77 -19.42 16.16
CA PHE A 9 75.72 -18.44 16.43
C PHE A 9 76.20 -16.98 16.55
N ALA A 10 77.48 -16.77 16.88
CA ALA A 10 78.08 -15.42 16.94
C ALA A 10 78.44 -14.84 15.57
N VAL A 11 78.72 -15.69 14.57
CA VAL A 11 79.15 -15.25 13.23
C VAL A 11 77.94 -14.87 12.36
N CYS A 12 76.85 -15.63 12.45
CA CYS A 12 75.64 -15.40 11.65
C CYS A 12 74.99 -14.02 11.96
N ARG A 13 74.92 -13.63 13.24
CA ARG A 13 74.34 -12.34 13.68
C ARG A 13 75.09 -11.10 13.18
N VAL A 14 76.37 -11.20 12.83
CA VAL A 14 77.15 -10.09 12.24
C VAL A 14 76.97 -10.03 10.71
N ALA A 15 76.81 -11.17 10.06
CA ALA A 15 76.59 -11.23 8.61
C ALA A 15 75.23 -10.65 8.19
N LEU A 16 74.16 -10.94 8.94
CA LEU A 16 72.81 -10.47 8.61
C LEU A 16 72.66 -8.94 8.78
N ALA A 17 73.28 -8.37 9.81
CA ALA A 17 73.25 -6.92 10.07
C ALA A 17 74.00 -6.09 9.01
N LEU A 18 75.02 -6.66 8.36
CA LEU A 18 75.76 -6.01 7.27
C LEU A 18 75.07 -6.09 5.91
N LEU A 19 74.08 -6.99 5.75
CA LEU A 19 73.30 -7.11 4.51
C LEU A 19 72.11 -6.14 4.50
N LEU A 20 71.41 -5.94 5.63
CA LEU A 20 70.36 -4.90 5.74
C LEU A 20 70.90 -3.48 5.50
N MET A 21 72.10 -3.17 6.01
CA MET A 21 72.77 -1.88 5.81
C MET A 21 73.12 -1.55 4.34
N ALA A 22 73.10 -2.53 3.43
CA ALA A 22 73.48 -2.33 2.03
C ALA A 22 72.30 -1.97 1.11
N VAL A 23 71.06 -2.30 1.48
CA VAL A 23 69.86 -2.04 0.66
C VAL A 23 69.32 -0.62 0.88
N ILE A 24 69.42 -0.11 2.12
CA ILE A 24 68.88 1.20 2.54
C ILE A 24 69.69 2.39 1.98
N GLY A 25 70.83 2.15 1.30
CA GLY A 25 71.81 3.20 0.97
C GLY A 25 71.80 3.78 -0.46
N VAL A 26 70.93 3.31 -1.37
CA VAL A 26 71.10 3.58 -2.83
C VAL A 26 69.87 4.19 -3.53
N LEU A 27 68.68 4.21 -2.92
CA LEU A 27 67.47 4.85 -3.48
C LEU A 27 67.20 6.23 -2.84
N VAL A 28 68.20 7.11 -2.87
CA VAL A 28 68.07 8.53 -2.46
C VAL A 28 68.46 9.44 -3.63
N SER A 29 67.58 9.54 -4.63
CA SER A 29 67.44 10.70 -5.54
C SER A 29 66.24 10.48 -6.48
N TYR A 30 65.58 11.58 -6.87
CA TYR A 30 64.40 11.63 -7.76
C TYR A 30 63.07 11.09 -7.19
N GLY A 31 62.59 11.73 -6.13
CA GLY A 31 61.16 12.00 -5.94
C GLY A 31 60.94 13.53 -5.92
N PRO A 32 59.78 14.06 -6.38
CA PRO A 32 59.49 15.49 -6.30
C PRO A 32 59.27 15.95 -4.85
N LEU A 33 59.37 17.26 -4.61
CA LEU A 33 59.29 17.87 -3.29
C LEU A 33 57.83 18.03 -2.86
N ALA A 34 57.29 17.05 -2.15
CA ALA A 34 56.19 17.31 -1.21
C ALA A 34 56.72 18.20 -0.08
N PRO A 35 56.11 19.36 0.24
CA PRO A 35 56.50 20.15 1.40
C PRO A 35 56.15 19.39 2.67
N ALA A 36 57.00 19.49 3.70
CA ALA A 36 56.65 18.98 5.02
C ALA A 36 55.58 19.91 5.63
N VAL A 37 54.31 19.52 5.47
CA VAL A 37 53.20 20.07 6.26
C VAL A 37 53.56 19.85 7.73
N GLN A 38 53.66 20.94 8.48
CA GLN A 38 53.83 20.84 9.92
C GLN A 38 52.51 20.30 10.49
N ALA A 39 52.56 19.62 11.64
CA ALA A 39 51.39 19.56 12.49
C ALA A 39 51.06 21.00 12.91
N GLN A 40 50.19 21.65 12.14
CA GLN A 40 49.49 22.83 12.59
C GLN A 40 48.54 22.33 13.67
N ASP A 41 48.56 22.96 14.84
CA ASP A 41 47.44 22.84 15.76
C ASP A 41 46.19 23.18 14.93
N ALA A 42 45.22 22.27 14.89
CA ALA A 42 43.96 22.54 14.23
C ALA A 42 43.42 23.84 14.84
N SER A 43 43.14 24.83 13.98
CA SER A 43 42.30 25.93 14.43
C SER A 43 40.98 25.29 14.86
N PRO A 44 40.40 25.67 16.01
CA PRO A 44 39.18 25.03 16.47
C PRO A 44 38.16 25.09 15.34
N SER A 45 37.63 23.94 14.95
CA SER A 45 36.45 23.89 14.12
C SER A 45 35.39 24.72 14.83
N GLU A 46 34.93 25.79 14.18
CA GLU A 46 33.68 26.41 14.59
C GLU A 46 32.58 25.36 14.36
N GLY A 47 31.57 25.34 15.22
CA GLY A 47 30.67 24.20 15.38
C GLY A 47 30.17 24.08 16.81
N TYR A 48 29.31 23.10 17.07
CA TYR A 48 28.70 22.84 18.38
C TYR A 48 28.57 21.35 18.63
N TYR A 49 28.29 20.96 19.87
CA TYR A 49 27.96 19.57 20.20
C TYR A 49 26.44 19.43 20.22
N TYR A 50 25.92 18.59 19.33
CA TYR A 50 24.56 18.09 19.34
C TYR A 50 24.48 16.91 20.33
N THR A 51 23.28 16.54 20.79
CA THR A 51 23.09 15.37 21.65
C THR A 51 22.06 14.46 21.00
N VAL A 52 22.45 13.23 20.71
CA VAL A 52 21.64 12.23 20.00
C VAL A 52 20.36 11.93 20.79
N GLN A 53 19.22 12.04 20.13
CA GLN A 53 17.89 11.72 20.63
C GLN A 53 17.46 10.29 20.21
N GLU A 54 16.32 9.85 20.71
CA GLU A 54 15.70 8.57 20.33
C GLU A 54 15.07 8.71 18.93
N GLY A 55 15.53 7.89 17.98
CA GLY A 55 15.21 7.99 16.54
C GLY A 55 16.30 8.61 15.65
N ASP A 56 17.40 9.13 16.23
CA ASP A 56 18.47 9.79 15.46
C ASP A 56 19.38 8.81 14.69
N SER A 57 19.65 9.13 13.42
CA SER A 57 20.65 8.47 12.57
C SER A 57 21.67 9.49 12.03
N TRP A 58 22.72 9.03 11.35
CA TRP A 58 23.62 9.96 10.64
C TRP A 58 22.90 10.74 9.53
N SER A 59 21.88 10.16 8.87
CA SER A 59 21.11 10.82 7.82
C SER A 59 20.15 11.86 8.38
N THR A 60 19.40 11.57 9.45
CA THR A 60 18.47 12.55 10.05
C THR A 60 19.23 13.74 10.64
N VAL A 61 20.28 13.50 11.44
CA VAL A 61 21.07 14.59 12.04
C VAL A 61 21.86 15.37 10.97
N ALA A 62 22.29 14.73 9.88
CA ALA A 62 22.90 15.43 8.73
C ALA A 62 21.89 16.40 8.07
N ALA A 63 20.69 15.92 7.77
CA ALA A 63 19.63 16.73 7.16
C ALA A 63 19.24 17.91 8.07
N GLU A 64 18.90 17.64 9.34
CA GLU A 64 18.52 18.66 10.31
C GLU A 64 19.59 19.74 10.53
N THR A 65 20.87 19.34 10.58
CA THR A 65 21.98 20.28 10.80
C THR A 65 22.54 20.90 9.52
N SER A 66 22.03 20.47 8.35
CA SER A 66 22.51 20.86 7.02
C SER A 66 24.03 20.65 6.82
N VAL A 67 24.57 19.59 7.42
CA VAL A 67 25.94 19.09 7.22
C VAL A 67 25.81 17.77 6.47
N SER A 68 26.59 17.55 5.41
CA SER A 68 26.50 16.28 4.67
C SER A 68 26.79 15.08 5.59
N VAL A 69 26.16 13.93 5.34
CA VAL A 69 26.40 12.69 6.11
C VAL A 69 27.90 12.40 6.20
N SER A 70 28.62 12.52 5.07
CA SER A 70 30.06 12.31 5.01
C SER A 70 30.88 13.33 5.81
N ASP A 71 30.52 14.62 5.82
CA ASP A 71 31.21 15.64 6.63
C ASP A 71 30.88 15.52 8.12
N LEU A 72 29.66 15.12 8.47
CA LEU A 72 29.22 14.87 9.84
C LEU A 72 29.92 13.64 10.42
N MET A 73 29.99 12.54 9.67
CA MET A 73 30.75 11.34 10.02
C MET A 73 32.25 11.63 10.11
N ALA A 74 32.82 12.36 9.14
CA ALA A 74 34.24 12.74 9.16
C ALA A 74 34.61 13.70 10.31
N ALA A 75 33.66 14.47 10.82
CA ALA A 75 33.82 15.28 12.03
C ALA A 75 33.72 14.46 13.34
N ASN A 76 33.14 13.26 13.30
CA ASN A 76 32.85 12.41 14.45
C ASN A 76 33.47 10.99 14.40
N PRO A 77 34.76 10.84 14.05
CA PRO A 77 35.39 9.52 13.85
C PRO A 77 35.50 8.66 15.13
N ASP A 78 35.31 9.24 16.32
CA ASP A 78 35.27 8.51 17.60
C ASP A 78 33.87 7.91 17.90
N SER A 79 32.81 8.35 17.17
CA SER A 79 31.43 7.86 17.29
C SER A 79 31.02 6.94 16.13
N LEU A 80 31.83 6.84 15.07
CA LEU A 80 31.64 5.86 14.00
C LEU A 80 31.83 4.43 14.53
N ARG A 81 30.93 3.53 14.11
CA ARG A 81 30.80 2.15 14.60
C ARG A 81 30.58 1.21 13.43
N GLU A 82 30.87 -0.06 13.66
CA GLU A 82 30.70 -1.15 12.69
C GLU A 82 29.23 -1.42 12.32
N THR A 83 28.28 -0.94 13.14
CA THR A 83 26.83 -0.92 12.88
C THR A 83 26.30 0.46 12.45
N GLU A 84 27.20 1.45 12.31
CA GLU A 84 26.93 2.88 12.06
C GLU A 84 25.90 3.58 12.98
N TRP A 85 25.34 2.94 14.01
CA TRP A 85 24.33 3.57 14.88
C TRP A 85 24.87 4.73 15.73
N LEU A 86 24.09 5.81 15.79
CA LEU A 86 24.19 6.81 16.86
C LEU A 86 23.57 6.24 18.16
N ILE A 87 24.09 6.63 19.33
CA ILE A 87 23.58 6.16 20.62
C ILE A 87 22.89 7.33 21.33
N VAL A 88 21.64 7.15 21.75
CA VAL A 88 20.87 8.15 22.53
C VAL A 88 21.69 8.67 23.73
N ASP A 89 21.61 9.97 24.01
CA ASP A 89 22.46 10.75 24.95
C ASP A 89 23.94 10.91 24.56
N GLU A 90 24.42 10.38 23.41
CA GLU A 90 25.77 10.65 22.90
C GLU A 90 25.93 12.11 22.42
N GLN A 91 27.14 12.67 22.53
CA GLN A 91 27.46 14.00 21.99
C GLN A 91 28.34 13.92 20.75
N ILE A 92 27.74 14.18 19.59
CA ILE A 92 28.43 14.36 18.31
C ILE A 92 28.65 15.85 18.01
N PHE A 93 29.80 16.17 17.42
CA PHE A 93 30.24 17.50 17.05
C PHE A 93 29.77 17.86 15.63
N ILE A 94 28.91 18.85 15.52
CA ILE A 94 28.43 19.41 14.26
C ILE A 94 29.42 20.49 13.77
N PRO A 95 30.12 20.29 12.63
CA PRO A 95 31.08 21.26 12.10
C PRO A 95 30.36 22.42 11.39
N ALA A 96 30.75 23.67 11.68
CA ALA A 96 30.21 24.86 11.03
C ALA A 96 31.09 25.33 9.85
N ALA A 97 31.21 24.50 8.82
CA ALA A 97 31.73 24.86 7.49
C ALA A 97 31.28 23.80 6.45
N ALA A 98 31.12 24.08 5.15
CA ALA A 98 31.64 25.24 4.43
C ALA A 98 30.80 25.69 3.20
N ALA A 99 30.15 26.85 3.29
CA ALA A 99 29.66 27.59 2.11
C ALA A 99 30.83 28.30 1.38
N ALA A 100 31.79 27.54 0.84
CA ALA A 100 33.12 28.04 0.50
C ALA A 100 33.69 27.64 -0.89
N LEU A 101 32.85 27.42 -1.92
CA LEU A 101 33.33 27.15 -3.28
C LEU A 101 32.90 28.12 -4.41
N ILE A 102 32.13 29.19 -4.16
CA ILE A 102 32.04 30.33 -5.10
C ILE A 102 31.82 31.69 -4.41
N SER A 103 32.90 32.46 -4.25
CA SER A 103 32.85 33.94 -4.24
C SER A 103 34.25 34.55 -4.45
N GLU A 104 34.49 35.17 -5.61
CA GLU A 104 35.55 36.18 -5.77
C GLU A 104 34.94 37.60 -5.79
N GLY A 105 34.48 38.07 -4.63
CA GLY A 105 34.56 39.49 -4.25
C GLY A 105 33.25 40.28 -4.12
N ASP A 106 32.98 40.76 -2.90
CA ASP A 106 33.23 42.17 -2.54
C ASP A 106 33.49 42.30 -1.01
N GLU A 107 34.01 43.44 -0.52
CA GLU A 107 34.34 43.66 0.89
C GLU A 107 33.15 44.17 1.73
N GLY A 108 32.63 43.34 2.66
CA GLY A 108 31.47 43.70 3.52
C GLY A 108 31.43 43.00 4.88
N GLY A 109 32.48 43.12 5.70
CA GLY A 109 32.65 42.30 6.91
C GLY A 109 31.64 42.55 8.04
N ALA A 110 30.94 41.48 8.46
CA ALA A 110 30.24 41.36 9.74
C ALA A 110 30.66 40.04 10.43
N THR A 111 30.98 40.09 11.73
CA THR A 111 31.42 38.91 12.50
C THR A 111 30.24 38.29 13.24
N SER A 112 29.75 37.14 12.77
CA SER A 112 28.62 36.40 13.32
C SER A 112 29.02 35.46 14.48
N SER A 113 29.16 36.02 15.68
CA SER A 113 29.13 35.20 16.90
C SER A 113 27.69 34.85 17.27
N ALA A 114 27.46 33.63 17.77
CA ALA A 114 26.16 33.24 18.34
C ALA A 114 25.67 34.27 19.37
N ARG A 115 24.37 34.55 19.36
CA ARG A 115 23.76 35.65 20.14
C ARG A 115 22.94 35.08 21.29
N GLU A 116 22.64 35.88 22.30
CA GLU A 116 21.64 35.52 23.32
C GLU A 116 20.40 36.41 23.17
N HIS A 117 19.23 35.77 23.08
CA HIS A 117 17.91 36.39 23.20
C HIS A 117 17.40 36.26 24.64
N VAL A 118 16.46 37.11 25.04
CA VAL A 118 15.84 37.07 26.38
C VAL A 118 14.33 37.18 26.25
N VAL A 119 13.62 36.08 26.52
CA VAL A 119 12.18 35.89 26.24
C VAL A 119 11.35 37.00 26.89
N LEU A 120 10.52 37.67 26.09
CA LEU A 120 9.65 38.77 26.51
C LEU A 120 8.26 38.25 26.90
N VAL A 121 7.19 38.85 26.37
CA VAL A 121 5.79 38.55 26.73
C VAL A 121 5.05 38.14 25.48
N GLY A 122 4.58 36.89 25.43
CA GLY A 122 3.88 36.33 24.27
C GLY A 122 4.81 35.77 23.18
N GLU A 123 6.13 35.77 23.38
CA GLU A 123 7.07 35.13 22.46
C GLU A 123 7.11 33.61 22.69
N SER A 124 6.82 32.84 21.63
CA SER A 124 6.97 31.39 21.52
C SER A 124 8.29 31.01 20.84
N TRP A 125 8.67 29.73 20.86
CA TRP A 125 9.84 29.23 20.12
C TRP A 125 9.80 29.64 18.64
N ASN A 126 8.66 29.45 17.98
CA ASN A 126 8.48 29.75 16.56
C ASN A 126 8.72 31.25 16.29
N SER A 127 8.08 32.14 17.08
CA SER A 127 8.24 33.59 16.91
C SER A 127 9.66 34.11 17.19
N ILE A 128 10.42 33.45 18.08
CA ILE A 128 11.81 33.81 18.36
C ILE A 128 12.72 33.26 17.25
N ALA A 129 12.45 32.06 16.75
CA ALA A 129 13.22 31.45 15.67
C ALA A 129 13.06 32.25 14.36
N GLU A 130 11.82 32.59 14.01
CA GLU A 130 11.46 33.51 12.91
C GLU A 130 12.15 34.87 13.05
N GLN A 131 12.12 35.49 14.25
CA GLN A 131 12.82 36.76 14.55
C GLN A 131 14.32 36.72 14.22
N TYR A 132 14.96 35.55 14.18
CA TYR A 132 16.37 35.38 13.84
C TYR A 132 16.65 34.64 12.52
N GLY A 133 15.62 34.21 11.77
CA GLY A 133 15.78 33.50 10.50
C GLY A 133 16.30 32.06 10.66
N ILE A 134 15.87 31.36 11.72
CA ILE A 134 16.21 29.97 12.02
C ILE A 134 14.92 29.16 12.27
N THR A 135 14.99 27.82 12.23
CA THR A 135 13.83 26.96 12.56
C THR A 135 13.59 26.89 14.07
N ALA A 136 12.34 26.59 14.45
CA ALA A 136 11.97 26.40 15.85
C ALA A 136 12.70 25.21 16.48
N SER A 137 12.86 24.11 15.73
CA SER A 137 13.67 22.94 16.10
C SER A 137 15.12 23.32 16.37
N LEU A 138 15.79 24.04 15.46
CA LEU A 138 17.18 24.49 15.65
C LEU A 138 17.34 25.41 16.87
N LEU A 139 16.34 26.25 17.17
CA LEU A 139 16.33 27.07 18.38
C LEU A 139 16.11 26.23 19.67
N GLN A 140 15.25 25.22 19.62
CA GLN A 140 15.01 24.29 20.73
C GLN A 140 16.24 23.41 21.01
N ALA A 141 16.82 22.81 19.98
CA ALA A 141 18.05 21.99 20.04
C ALA A 141 19.27 22.80 20.54
N ALA A 142 19.34 24.10 20.25
CA ALA A 142 20.34 25.00 20.84
C ALA A 142 20.09 25.30 22.34
N ASN A 143 18.92 24.95 22.89
CA ASN A 143 18.45 25.33 24.23
C ASN A 143 17.69 24.21 24.99
N PRO A 144 18.19 22.96 25.08
CA PRO A 144 17.44 21.83 25.64
C PRO A 144 17.03 22.01 27.11
N ARG A 145 17.71 22.88 27.86
CA ARG A 145 17.34 23.22 29.25
C ARG A 145 16.14 24.17 29.39
N ALA A 146 15.70 24.79 28.29
CA ALA A 146 14.48 25.57 28.24
C ALA A 146 13.28 24.77 27.71
N ILE A 147 13.51 23.61 27.08
CA ILE A 147 12.46 22.65 26.70
C ILE A 147 11.78 22.08 27.97
N ARG A 148 10.47 21.83 27.87
CA ARG A 148 9.59 21.26 28.90
C ARG A 148 8.25 20.87 28.27
N ALA A 149 7.44 20.08 28.98
CA ALA A 149 6.09 19.72 28.56
C ALA A 149 5.27 20.96 28.13
N GLY A 150 4.55 20.85 27.00
CA GLY A 150 3.82 21.95 26.37
C GLY A 150 4.70 23.07 25.77
N LEU A 151 6.01 22.84 25.62
CA LEU A 151 7.01 23.76 25.04
C LEU A 151 7.02 25.18 25.62
N ILE A 152 6.50 25.38 26.85
CA ILE A 152 6.27 26.72 27.43
C ILE A 152 7.59 27.43 27.75
N LEU A 153 7.84 28.60 27.12
CA LEU A 153 8.95 29.49 27.48
C LEU A 153 8.61 30.40 28.67
N TYR A 154 9.56 30.64 29.58
CA TYR A 154 9.36 31.56 30.70
C TYR A 154 9.88 32.98 30.41
N ARG A 155 9.08 33.99 30.73
CA ARG A 155 9.46 35.41 30.62
C ARG A 155 10.77 35.71 31.39
N GLY A 156 11.78 36.19 30.67
CA GLY A 156 13.12 36.48 31.20
C GLY A 156 14.11 35.32 31.13
N GLU A 157 13.70 34.17 30.58
CA GLU A 157 14.58 33.06 30.19
C GLU A 157 15.53 33.51 29.07
N ARG A 158 16.71 32.89 28.97
CA ARG A 158 17.77 33.27 28.03
C ARG A 158 18.01 32.13 27.06
N LEU A 159 17.81 32.40 25.77
CA LEU A 159 18.00 31.44 24.69
C LEU A 159 19.27 31.80 23.89
N LEU A 160 20.10 30.81 23.62
CA LEU A 160 21.19 30.87 22.66
C LEU A 160 20.61 30.83 21.24
N ILE A 161 20.95 31.83 20.44
CA ILE A 161 20.52 32.00 19.06
C ILE A 161 21.68 31.58 18.13
N PRO A 162 21.57 30.44 17.43
CA PRO A 162 22.49 30.08 16.36
C PRO A 162 22.38 31.06 15.16
N PRO A 163 23.41 31.17 14.31
CA PRO A 163 23.41 32.08 13.17
C PRO A 163 22.52 31.55 12.02
N PRO A 164 21.77 32.43 11.31
CA PRO A 164 20.94 32.03 10.17
C PRO A 164 21.75 31.89 8.87
N ASN A 165 21.37 30.92 8.05
CA ASN A 165 21.80 30.75 6.65
C ASN A 165 20.64 31.08 5.69
N SER A 166 20.92 31.36 4.41
CA SER A 166 20.11 32.29 3.61
C SER A 166 19.01 31.66 2.72
N GLN A 167 17.80 32.18 2.88
CA GLN A 167 16.62 32.00 2.02
C GLN A 167 16.80 32.65 0.61
N PRO A 168 16.24 32.08 -0.48
CA PRO A 168 16.17 32.75 -1.79
C PRO A 168 15.34 34.03 -1.76
N ALA A 169 15.78 35.08 -2.47
CA ALA A 169 15.13 36.40 -2.47
C ALA A 169 14.20 36.61 -3.69
N ALA A 170 13.01 37.15 -3.45
CA ALA A 170 11.99 37.35 -4.47
C ALA A 170 12.24 38.54 -5.43
N GLY A 171 11.75 38.40 -6.67
CA GLY A 171 11.42 39.50 -7.58
C GLY A 171 12.18 39.52 -8.93
N GLY A 172 11.48 39.25 -10.03
CA GLY A 172 12.12 39.14 -11.36
C GLY A 172 11.21 39.22 -12.59
N ALA A 173 10.06 39.88 -12.55
CA ALA A 173 9.14 39.95 -13.70
C ALA A 173 9.78 40.61 -14.95
N VAL A 174 9.74 39.91 -16.10
CA VAL A 174 10.23 40.40 -17.40
C VAL A 174 9.12 40.38 -18.44
N ALA A 175 8.72 41.56 -18.93
CA ALA A 175 7.66 41.69 -19.93
C ALA A 175 8.13 41.37 -21.36
N VAL A 176 7.32 40.62 -22.11
CA VAL A 176 7.54 40.25 -23.52
C VAL A 176 6.73 41.14 -24.46
N THR A 177 7.35 41.74 -25.50
CA THR A 177 6.73 42.36 -26.70
C THR A 177 7.78 43.16 -27.53
N PRO A 178 7.85 43.07 -28.88
CA PRO A 178 7.48 41.98 -29.79
C PRO A 178 8.56 41.70 -30.88
N GLU A 179 8.17 40.92 -31.91
CA GLU A 179 8.89 40.54 -33.14
C GLU A 179 9.45 41.70 -34.01
N PRO A 180 10.42 41.42 -34.90
CA PRO A 180 10.19 41.80 -36.31
C PRO A 180 10.76 40.84 -37.40
N ALA A 181 9.87 40.30 -38.23
CA ALA A 181 9.87 40.17 -39.71
C ALA A 181 11.15 39.74 -40.50
N ALA A 182 10.94 38.77 -41.40
CA ALA A 182 11.95 38.15 -42.28
C ALA A 182 12.47 39.00 -43.47
N VAL A 183 13.58 38.55 -44.08
CA VAL A 183 14.12 39.01 -45.39
C VAL A 183 14.66 37.81 -46.22
N ASP A 184 14.66 37.98 -47.54
CA ASP A 184 14.83 37.01 -48.65
C ASP A 184 16.29 36.80 -49.15
N ASP A 185 16.47 35.99 -50.22
CA ASP A 185 17.67 35.62 -51.00
C ASP A 185 18.71 34.65 -50.33
N GLY A 186 19.24 33.60 -50.98
CA GLY A 186 18.94 32.98 -52.29
C GLY A 186 20.11 32.18 -52.95
N ALA A 187 19.80 31.01 -53.57
CA ALA A 187 20.66 30.15 -54.42
C ALA A 187 21.85 29.41 -53.74
N ASP A 188 22.46 28.33 -54.29
CA ASP A 188 22.36 27.61 -55.60
C ASP A 188 22.59 26.07 -55.43
N ALA A 189 22.40 25.26 -56.48
CA ALA A 189 22.06 23.83 -56.39
C ALA A 189 23.07 22.77 -56.93
N ALA A 190 22.78 21.49 -56.61
CA ALA A 190 23.05 20.27 -57.40
C ALA A 190 21.99 19.19 -56.96
N GLN A 191 21.12 18.61 -57.81
CA GLN A 191 21.34 17.59 -58.86
C GLN A 191 21.96 16.27 -58.33
N GLU A 192 21.51 15.05 -58.64
CA GLU A 192 20.43 14.45 -59.50
C GLU A 192 20.27 12.94 -59.10
N THR A 193 19.25 12.11 -59.38
CA THR A 193 18.03 12.08 -60.27
C THR A 193 17.08 10.95 -59.79
N ASP A 194 15.74 11.16 -59.89
CA ASP A 194 14.65 10.16 -60.17
C ASP A 194 14.41 8.97 -59.18
N ASP A 195 13.22 8.33 -59.06
CA ASP A 195 12.11 8.07 -60.03
C ASP A 195 10.69 7.94 -59.36
N ALA A 196 9.64 7.67 -60.15
CA ALA A 196 8.17 7.73 -59.90
C ALA A 196 7.56 6.75 -58.84
N SER A 197 6.25 6.73 -58.46
CA SER A 197 4.96 7.33 -58.92
C SER A 197 3.93 7.30 -57.75
N ALA A 198 2.98 8.24 -57.53
CA ALA A 198 1.67 8.47 -58.20
C ALA A 198 0.73 7.23 -58.23
N GLU A 199 -0.59 7.30 -57.99
CA GLU A 199 -1.59 8.36 -58.29
C GLU A 199 -2.70 8.53 -57.19
N GLU A 200 -3.21 9.78 -57.06
CA GLU A 200 -4.63 10.26 -56.96
C GLU A 200 -5.68 9.69 -55.96
N ASP A 201 -6.73 10.41 -55.53
CA ASP A 201 -7.06 11.86 -55.36
C ASP A 201 -8.47 11.97 -54.69
N GLY A 202 -8.87 13.15 -54.18
CA GLY A 202 -10.29 13.58 -54.28
C GLY A 202 -11.09 14.02 -53.04
N ALA A 203 -10.93 15.30 -52.65
CA ALA A 203 -12.01 16.27 -52.32
C ALA A 203 -12.98 16.01 -51.13
N GLU A 204 -13.75 16.99 -50.61
CA GLU A 204 -13.88 18.44 -50.91
C GLU A 204 -14.16 19.24 -49.61
N ALA A 205 -14.06 20.58 -49.66
CA ALA A 205 -14.22 21.47 -48.50
C ALA A 205 -15.61 22.12 -48.40
N GLY A 206 -15.98 22.62 -47.21
CA GLY A 206 -17.29 23.26 -46.97
C GLY A 206 -17.33 24.21 -45.76
N ALA A 207 -16.67 25.37 -45.86
CA ALA A 207 -16.76 26.43 -44.84
C ALA A 207 -17.66 27.59 -45.31
N GLU A 208 -18.46 28.15 -44.40
CA GLU A 208 -18.84 29.58 -44.41
C GLU A 208 -18.85 30.12 -42.98
N ALA A 209 -18.51 31.41 -42.83
CA ALA A 209 -18.51 32.14 -41.58
C ALA A 209 -19.38 33.39 -41.71
N GLY A 210 -20.07 33.78 -40.64
CA GLY A 210 -21.00 34.91 -40.64
C GLY A 210 -20.97 35.71 -39.34
N ALA A 211 -20.17 36.77 -39.32
CA ALA A 211 -20.16 37.74 -38.22
C ALA A 211 -20.88 39.03 -38.65
N GLU A 212 -21.74 39.57 -37.79
CA GLU A 212 -22.07 41.00 -37.77
C GLU A 212 -22.17 41.47 -36.30
N ALA A 213 -21.82 42.74 -36.09
CA ALA A 213 -22.04 43.46 -34.83
C ALA A 213 -22.46 44.88 -35.16
N ASP A 214 -23.50 45.41 -34.50
CA ASP A 214 -23.82 46.84 -34.53
C ASP A 214 -24.41 47.31 -33.18
N THR A 215 -24.32 48.61 -33.02
CA THR A 215 -24.45 49.47 -31.84
C THR A 215 -25.88 49.68 -31.34
N THR A 216 -26.03 50.08 -30.08
CA THR A 216 -26.35 51.49 -29.71
C THR A 216 -26.36 51.72 -28.19
N ALA A 217 -26.22 52.98 -27.78
CA ALA A 217 -26.40 53.48 -26.42
C ALA A 217 -27.17 54.80 -26.48
N ASP A 218 -27.90 55.19 -25.41
CA ASP A 218 -28.00 56.57 -24.91
C ASP A 218 -29.00 56.73 -23.72
N ASP A 219 -28.98 57.94 -23.15
CA ASP A 219 -29.94 58.61 -22.25
C ASP A 219 -29.93 58.35 -20.73
N GLU A 220 -29.32 59.34 -20.06
CA GLU A 220 -29.38 59.73 -18.65
C GLU A 220 -30.81 59.96 -18.08
N ALA A 221 -30.96 60.06 -16.75
CA ALA A 221 -31.11 61.37 -16.05
C ALA A 221 -31.73 61.32 -14.63
N ALA A 222 -30.91 61.69 -13.63
CA ALA A 222 -31.16 62.54 -12.44
C ALA A 222 -32.51 62.57 -11.66
N GLY A 223 -32.41 62.61 -10.32
CA GLY A 223 -33.52 62.89 -9.39
C GLY A 223 -33.08 63.35 -7.99
N ASP A 224 -32.90 64.67 -7.81
CA ASP A 224 -32.40 65.38 -6.60
C ASP A 224 -33.02 65.05 -5.22
N ALA A 225 -32.13 64.93 -4.21
CA ALA A 225 -32.15 65.63 -2.90
C ALA A 225 -33.33 65.38 -1.89
N ASP A 226 -33.32 65.84 -0.62
CA ASP A 226 -32.44 66.80 0.08
C ASP A 226 -32.52 66.65 1.63
N THR A 227 -31.61 67.28 2.38
CA THR A 227 -31.68 67.70 3.82
C THR A 227 -31.83 66.64 4.95
N GLU A 228 -31.39 66.86 6.20
CA GLU A 228 -30.25 67.60 6.82
C GLU A 228 -30.26 67.31 8.36
N ASP A 229 -29.13 67.57 9.05
CA ASP A 229 -28.97 67.82 10.50
C ASP A 229 -29.33 66.74 11.57
N ALA A 230 -28.66 66.66 12.74
CA ALA A 230 -27.35 67.15 13.18
C ALA A 230 -26.94 66.62 14.59
N ASP A 231 -25.65 66.80 14.92
CA ASP A 231 -25.06 67.16 16.23
C ASP A 231 -24.82 66.15 17.40
N THR A 232 -23.54 65.72 17.46
CA THR A 232 -22.56 65.90 18.58
C THR A 232 -22.45 64.95 19.79
N GLU A 233 -21.22 64.39 19.94
CA GLU A 233 -20.32 64.39 21.14
C GLU A 233 -20.77 63.64 22.44
N ASP A 234 -19.91 63.07 23.30
CA ASP A 234 -18.46 63.26 23.54
C ASP A 234 -17.74 61.99 24.14
N ALA A 235 -16.41 62.05 24.16
CA ALA A 235 -15.31 61.23 24.70
C ALA A 235 -15.46 60.13 25.81
N ALA A 236 -14.87 58.95 25.49
CA ALA A 236 -13.67 58.32 26.12
C ALA A 236 -13.68 57.43 27.43
N SER A 237 -12.62 56.60 27.48
CA SER A 237 -11.90 55.92 28.61
C SER A 237 -12.36 54.57 29.20
N GLU A 238 -11.54 53.54 28.89
CA GLU A 238 -10.77 52.66 29.81
C GLU A 238 -11.41 51.64 30.79
N SER A 239 -10.81 50.43 30.72
CA SER A 239 -10.40 49.51 31.81
C SER A 239 -11.40 48.65 32.64
N GLU A 240 -11.28 47.33 32.41
CA GLU A 240 -10.95 46.24 33.37
C GLU A 240 -11.90 45.79 34.52
N THR A 241 -11.66 44.51 34.91
CA THR A 241 -11.87 43.81 36.21
C THR A 241 -13.12 42.95 36.49
N ASP A 242 -12.83 41.66 36.68
CA ASP A 242 -13.31 40.69 37.68
C ASP A 242 -14.81 40.44 37.97
N THR A 243 -15.16 39.15 37.93
CA THR A 243 -16.31 38.53 38.64
C THR A 243 -15.81 37.50 39.66
N VAL A 244 -16.54 37.32 40.78
CA VAL A 244 -16.06 36.59 41.97
C VAL A 244 -17.14 35.66 42.55
N ASP A 245 -16.70 34.54 43.15
CA ASP A 245 -17.39 33.68 44.15
C ASP A 245 -18.70 32.94 43.79
N ALA A 246 -18.54 31.63 43.54
CA ALA A 246 -18.87 30.53 44.48
C ALA A 246 -20.29 30.34 45.09
N ALA A 247 -20.72 29.07 45.12
CA ALA A 247 -21.49 28.44 46.21
C ALA A 247 -21.27 26.91 46.23
N ALA A 248 -21.56 26.24 47.36
CA ALA A 248 -21.39 24.79 47.58
C ALA A 248 -22.50 24.25 48.53
N ASP A 249 -22.53 22.93 48.81
CA ASP A 249 -23.07 22.19 49.99
C ASP A 249 -23.52 20.75 49.58
N ASP A 250 -23.66 19.70 50.43
CA ASP A 250 -23.03 19.28 51.71
C ASP A 250 -23.52 17.84 52.10
N ALA A 251 -22.82 17.17 53.05
CA ALA A 251 -23.19 15.98 53.85
C ALA A 251 -23.32 14.59 53.17
N GLY A 252 -23.06 13.42 53.81
CA GLY A 252 -22.66 13.09 55.21
C GLY A 252 -23.65 12.13 55.93
N ALA A 253 -23.32 11.28 56.92
CA ALA A 253 -22.06 10.82 57.55
C ALA A 253 -22.35 9.64 58.57
N GLU A 254 -21.30 9.13 59.28
CA GLU A 254 -21.29 8.21 60.46
C GLU A 254 -21.63 6.69 60.26
N GLY A 255 -20.98 5.69 60.92
CA GLY A 255 -19.76 5.65 61.77
C GLY A 255 -19.63 4.38 62.69
N VAL A 256 -18.51 4.27 63.43
CA VAL A 256 -18.29 3.57 64.76
C VAL A 256 -17.60 2.15 64.86
N ASP A 257 -16.46 2.13 65.59
CA ASP A 257 -15.76 1.13 66.46
C ASP A 257 -15.12 -0.23 66.02
N ASP A 258 -13.79 -0.19 65.74
CA ASP A 258 -12.64 -0.83 66.45
C ASP A 258 -12.58 -2.35 66.87
N ALA A 259 -11.54 -3.06 66.39
CA ALA A 259 -10.69 -3.97 67.20
C ALA A 259 -9.32 -4.37 66.54
N SER A 260 -8.20 -4.10 67.23
CA SER A 260 -6.78 -4.57 67.07
C SER A 260 -6.50 -5.93 66.39
N GLY A 261 -5.35 -6.20 65.74
CA GLY A 261 -4.03 -5.53 65.62
C GLY A 261 -3.11 -6.31 64.62
N SER A 262 -1.79 -6.12 64.47
CA SER A 262 -0.77 -5.49 65.35
C SER A 262 0.55 -5.15 64.61
N ASP A 263 1.26 -4.10 65.09
CA ASP A 263 2.71 -3.84 65.08
C ASP A 263 3.45 -3.69 63.71
N GLU A 264 3.90 -2.47 63.33
CA GLU A 264 5.27 -1.87 63.53
C GLU A 264 6.27 -2.22 62.39
N ASP A 265 7.15 -1.34 61.88
CA ASP A 265 7.44 0.10 62.11
C ASP A 265 8.03 0.71 60.81
N ALA A 266 8.09 2.04 60.69
CA ALA A 266 8.58 2.75 59.50
C ALA A 266 10.01 3.33 59.66
N SER A 267 10.85 3.25 58.62
CA SER A 267 12.03 4.12 58.53
C SER A 267 12.47 4.41 57.09
N VAL A 268 12.55 5.70 56.78
CA VAL A 268 13.37 6.32 55.72
C VAL A 268 14.85 5.94 55.90
N VAL A 269 15.59 5.61 54.82
CA VAL A 269 16.76 6.34 54.24
C VAL A 269 16.95 5.88 52.75
N PRO A 270 18.01 6.19 51.94
CA PRO A 270 17.78 6.68 50.57
C PRO A 270 18.36 5.82 49.42
N ASP A 271 18.08 6.29 48.20
CA ASP A 271 18.81 6.08 46.94
C ASP A 271 20.31 5.71 47.06
N GLN A 272 20.67 4.55 46.48
CA GLN A 272 21.89 4.32 45.69
C GLN A 272 21.69 3.10 44.75
N ALA A 273 21.96 3.26 43.45
CA ALA A 273 21.92 2.17 42.46
C ALA A 273 23.13 1.20 42.55
N PRO A 274 22.96 -0.12 42.33
CA PRO A 274 24.05 -1.09 42.25
C PRO A 274 24.50 -1.36 40.80
N SER A 275 25.81 -1.35 40.55
CA SER A 275 26.37 -1.63 39.22
C SER A 275 26.40 -3.13 38.86
N ARG A 276 26.10 -3.46 37.59
CA ARG A 276 26.43 -4.77 37.00
C ARG A 276 27.95 -4.90 36.80
N GLY A 277 28.46 -6.14 36.77
CA GLY A 277 29.89 -6.44 36.83
C GLY A 277 30.46 -7.16 35.61
N ASP A 278 31.74 -6.90 35.36
CA ASP A 278 32.64 -7.49 34.35
C ASP A 278 32.44 -9.01 34.09
N ARG A 279 32.29 -9.36 32.80
CA ARG A 279 32.42 -10.71 32.24
C ARG A 279 33.23 -10.73 30.93
N THR A 280 34.43 -10.17 30.96
CA THR A 280 35.38 -10.28 29.84
C THR A 280 35.84 -11.73 29.60
N GLY A 281 35.46 -12.34 28.46
CA GLY A 281 36.21 -13.51 27.93
C GLY A 281 35.49 -14.58 27.11
N ARG A 282 35.23 -14.32 25.81
CA ARG A 282 35.34 -15.31 24.72
C ARG A 282 35.72 -14.54 23.45
N SER A 283 36.98 -14.65 23.02
CA SER A 283 37.48 -15.58 22.00
C SER A 283 37.15 -15.11 20.59
N GLN A 284 38.19 -14.80 19.81
CA GLN A 284 38.05 -14.38 18.42
C GLN A 284 37.52 -15.55 17.58
N SER A 285 36.38 -15.33 16.92
CA SER A 285 36.07 -15.97 15.64
C SER A 285 36.77 -15.16 14.54
N THR A 286 37.03 -15.79 13.40
CA THR A 286 37.36 -15.09 12.16
C THR A 286 36.14 -15.19 11.27
N GLU A 287 35.53 -14.06 10.90
CA GLU A 287 34.55 -14.06 9.82
C GLU A 287 35.13 -14.64 8.53
N THR A 288 34.21 -15.13 7.72
CA THR A 288 34.37 -15.68 6.38
C THR A 288 33.18 -15.15 5.59
N GLU A 289 33.34 -14.93 4.29
CA GLU A 289 32.27 -14.42 3.41
C GLU A 289 30.99 -15.27 3.54
N PRO A 290 29.78 -14.67 3.39
CA PRO A 290 28.55 -15.44 3.32
C PRO A 290 28.60 -16.40 2.12
N VAL A 291 27.95 -17.54 2.30
CA VAL A 291 27.80 -18.58 1.28
C VAL A 291 26.40 -19.15 1.51
N ALA A 292 25.55 -19.08 0.47
CA ALA A 292 24.20 -19.63 0.49
C ALA A 292 24.18 -21.02 1.15
N GLN A 293 23.31 -21.20 2.15
CA GLN A 293 23.39 -22.33 3.06
C GLN A 293 22.82 -23.60 2.42
N GLU A 294 23.70 -24.56 2.05
CA GLU A 294 23.25 -25.93 1.74
C GLU A 294 22.39 -26.47 2.90
N PRO A 295 21.16 -26.96 2.66
CA PRO A 295 20.23 -27.33 3.73
C PRO A 295 20.82 -28.38 4.67
N ALA A 296 20.54 -28.22 5.97
CA ALA A 296 21.11 -29.08 7.00
C ALA A 296 20.70 -30.54 6.79
N ALA A 297 21.67 -31.46 6.81
CA ALA A 297 21.46 -32.84 6.35
C ALA A 297 20.35 -33.59 7.13
N GLY A 298 19.19 -33.75 6.49
CA GLY A 298 17.97 -34.33 7.07
C GLY A 298 16.80 -33.36 7.20
N CYS A 299 16.94 -32.13 6.71
CA CYS A 299 15.86 -31.17 6.45
C CYS A 299 15.44 -31.24 4.96
N PRO A 300 14.23 -30.80 4.60
CA PRO A 300 13.79 -30.67 3.21
C PRO A 300 14.64 -29.69 2.38
N GLU A 301 14.48 -29.72 1.05
CA GLU A 301 15.20 -28.85 0.11
C GLU A 301 14.36 -27.62 -0.33
N ALA A 302 13.02 -27.72 -0.32
CA ALA A 302 12.10 -26.58 -0.46
C ALA A 302 11.42 -26.26 0.89
N PHE A 303 10.87 -25.05 1.04
CA PHE A 303 10.19 -24.65 2.29
C PHE A 303 8.81 -25.29 2.44
N GLY A 304 8.02 -25.38 1.35
CA GLY A 304 6.67 -25.98 1.37
C GLY A 304 6.64 -27.39 1.99
N ASP A 305 7.63 -28.23 1.65
CA ASP A 305 7.87 -29.58 2.19
C ASP A 305 7.90 -29.66 3.74
N TYR A 306 8.23 -28.56 4.43
CA TYR A 306 8.37 -28.56 5.89
C TYR A 306 7.06 -28.89 6.59
N ALA A 307 5.92 -28.39 6.08
CA ALA A 307 4.61 -28.58 6.72
C ALA A 307 4.19 -30.06 6.75
N GLU A 308 4.34 -30.77 5.63
CA GLU A 308 4.07 -32.21 5.54
C GLU A 308 4.96 -33.00 6.51
N PHE A 309 6.25 -32.68 6.58
CA PHE A 309 7.19 -33.35 7.47
C PHE A 309 6.86 -33.10 8.95
N LEU A 310 6.39 -31.89 9.29
CA LEU A 310 5.88 -31.55 10.62
C LEU A 310 4.60 -32.33 10.96
N VAL A 311 3.72 -32.58 9.99
CA VAL A 311 2.52 -33.42 10.14
C VAL A 311 2.87 -34.91 10.31
N GLU A 312 3.91 -35.45 9.64
CA GLU A 312 4.39 -36.82 9.93
C GLU A 312 4.89 -36.92 11.39
N LEU A 313 5.65 -35.91 11.86
CA LEU A 313 6.14 -35.86 13.25
C LEU A 313 5.02 -35.72 14.30
N ALA A 314 3.89 -35.09 13.96
CA ALA A 314 2.72 -34.94 14.83
C ALA A 314 2.11 -36.29 15.28
N SER A 315 2.28 -37.34 14.47
CA SER A 315 1.85 -38.71 14.78
C SER A 315 2.67 -39.41 15.90
N SER A 316 3.59 -38.70 16.55
CA SER A 316 4.45 -39.22 17.62
C SER A 316 3.86 -38.99 19.03
N PRO A 317 3.92 -39.97 19.96
CA PRO A 317 3.68 -39.74 21.39
C PRO A 317 4.69 -38.81 22.10
N THR A 318 5.68 -38.29 21.36
CA THR A 318 6.61 -37.23 21.76
C THR A 318 6.63 -36.06 20.76
N ALA A 319 5.57 -35.90 19.95
CA ALA A 319 5.51 -34.96 18.83
C ALA A 319 6.05 -33.55 19.11
N ALA A 320 5.63 -32.89 20.20
CA ALA A 320 6.14 -31.55 20.52
C ALA A 320 7.66 -31.51 20.80
N ASP A 321 8.22 -32.52 21.49
CA ASP A 321 9.67 -32.66 21.69
C ASP A 321 10.38 -32.94 20.34
N ASP A 322 9.78 -33.79 19.48
CA ASP A 322 10.33 -34.23 18.20
C ASP A 322 10.31 -33.09 17.14
N ILE A 323 9.19 -32.35 17.02
CA ILE A 323 9.00 -31.17 16.18
C ILE A 323 9.95 -30.04 16.61
N SER A 324 10.01 -29.72 17.91
CA SER A 324 10.92 -28.70 18.42
C SER A 324 12.38 -29.04 18.11
N ALA A 325 12.76 -30.32 18.23
CA ALA A 325 14.09 -30.80 17.87
C ALA A 325 14.37 -30.72 16.36
N PHE A 326 13.38 -30.96 15.50
CA PHE A 326 13.50 -30.80 14.04
C PHE A 326 13.71 -29.34 13.64
N LEU A 327 12.85 -28.41 14.08
CA LEU A 327 12.97 -26.98 13.78
C LEU A 327 14.33 -26.41 14.25
N ASN A 328 14.78 -26.79 15.45
CA ASN A 328 16.10 -26.43 15.97
C ASN A 328 17.28 -27.09 15.22
N GLN A 329 17.07 -28.26 14.59
CA GLN A 329 18.08 -28.90 13.73
C GLN A 329 18.20 -28.18 12.38
N CYS A 330 17.06 -27.72 11.84
CA CYS A 330 16.96 -27.10 10.52
C CYS A 330 17.12 -25.57 10.55
N ASN A 331 17.35 -24.96 11.72
CA ASN A 331 17.42 -23.50 11.91
C ASN A 331 16.11 -22.75 11.55
N ALA A 332 14.97 -23.46 11.53
CA ALA A 332 13.65 -22.95 11.14
C ALA A 332 12.78 -22.50 12.33
N SER A 333 13.34 -22.45 13.55
CA SER A 333 12.58 -22.13 14.77
C SER A 333 12.46 -20.62 15.02
N VAL A 334 11.24 -20.09 15.01
CA VAL A 334 10.95 -18.71 15.45
C VAL A 334 11.10 -18.61 16.98
N ALA A 335 11.55 -17.46 17.48
CA ALA A 335 11.72 -17.22 18.91
C ALA A 335 10.39 -16.90 19.60
N ASP A 336 10.18 -17.44 20.81
CA ASP A 336 9.00 -17.27 21.66
C ASP A 336 7.63 -17.68 21.04
N ALA A 337 7.57 -18.05 19.75
CA ALA A 337 6.42 -18.61 19.04
C ALA A 337 6.39 -20.15 19.05
N PHE A 338 6.42 -20.77 20.24
CA PHE A 338 6.25 -22.22 20.42
C PHE A 338 5.58 -22.53 21.77
N VAL A 339 4.27 -22.84 21.75
CA VAL A 339 3.41 -22.95 22.94
C VAL A 339 2.75 -24.33 22.98
N VAL A 340 2.69 -24.94 24.17
CA VAL A 340 2.11 -26.27 24.42
C VAL A 340 1.21 -26.20 25.65
N GLU A 341 -0.10 -25.99 25.42
CA GLU A 341 -1.13 -25.76 26.45
C GLU A 341 -2.49 -26.36 25.98
N ASP A 342 -3.44 -26.55 26.90
CA ASP A 342 -4.81 -27.08 26.64
C ASP A 342 -5.69 -25.94 26.09
N LEU A 343 -5.51 -25.64 24.80
CA LEU A 343 -6.19 -24.57 24.06
C LEU A 343 -7.64 -24.97 23.72
N THR A 344 -7.85 -26.23 23.33
CA THR A 344 -9.16 -26.75 22.93
C THR A 344 -10.09 -27.05 24.11
N GLY A 345 -9.57 -27.04 25.35
CA GLY A 345 -10.33 -27.20 26.60
C GLY A 345 -10.78 -28.64 26.89
N ASP A 346 -10.20 -29.62 26.19
CA ASP A 346 -10.49 -31.06 26.31
C ASP A 346 -9.76 -31.70 27.53
N GLY A 347 -8.63 -31.13 27.95
CA GLY A 347 -7.77 -31.67 29.01
C GLY A 347 -6.53 -32.43 28.51
N ILE A 348 -6.17 -32.28 27.24
CA ILE A 348 -4.93 -32.73 26.59
C ILE A 348 -4.17 -31.48 26.11
N ASP A 349 -2.85 -31.47 26.21
CA ASP A 349 -2.05 -30.34 25.73
C ASP A 349 -2.02 -30.31 24.18
N ASP A 350 -2.46 -29.19 23.58
CA ASP A 350 -2.32 -28.85 22.16
C ASP A 350 -0.90 -28.29 21.86
N LEU A 351 -0.61 -27.93 20.61
CA LEU A 351 0.66 -27.29 20.20
C LEU A 351 0.41 -26.22 19.12
N VAL A 352 0.85 -24.99 19.35
CA VAL A 352 0.95 -23.94 18.31
C VAL A 352 2.38 -23.44 18.18
N PHE A 353 2.85 -23.26 16.94
CA PHE A 353 4.15 -22.66 16.66
C PHE A 353 4.23 -21.99 15.29
N ALA A 354 5.14 -21.02 15.18
CA ALA A 354 5.59 -20.47 13.91
C ALA A 354 6.96 -21.06 13.52
N PHE A 355 7.20 -21.22 12.22
CA PHE A 355 8.48 -21.65 11.67
C PHE A 355 8.85 -20.85 10.41
N VAL A 356 10.15 -20.66 10.18
CA VAL A 356 10.69 -19.72 9.20
C VAL A 356 11.61 -20.43 8.20
N ASN A 357 11.62 -19.98 6.94
CA ASN A 357 12.46 -20.53 5.89
C ASN A 357 13.95 -20.36 6.24
N PRO A 358 14.70 -21.45 6.48
CA PRO A 358 16.08 -21.36 6.95
C PRO A 358 17.11 -21.30 5.81
N ILE A 359 16.66 -21.25 4.56
CA ILE A 359 17.47 -21.26 3.33
C ILE A 359 17.52 -19.86 2.70
N SER A 360 16.54 -18.99 2.98
CA SER A 360 16.55 -17.63 2.45
C SER A 360 17.59 -16.74 3.13
N ASP A 361 18.38 -16.03 2.32
CA ASP A 361 19.27 -14.95 2.74
C ASP A 361 18.59 -13.55 2.60
N SER A 362 17.29 -13.51 2.26
CA SER A 362 16.48 -12.29 2.05
C SER A 362 16.26 -11.43 3.31
N ALA A 363 15.98 -10.14 3.13
CA ALA A 363 15.59 -9.23 4.21
C ALA A 363 14.22 -9.56 4.84
N PHE A 364 13.33 -10.22 4.09
CA PHE A 364 12.00 -10.64 4.52
C PHE A 364 11.92 -12.16 4.40
N VAL A 365 11.80 -12.85 5.53
CA VAL A 365 11.99 -14.30 5.58
C VAL A 365 10.62 -14.98 5.66
N GLU A 366 10.26 -15.68 4.58
CA GLU A 366 9.07 -16.52 4.44
C GLU A 366 8.85 -17.39 5.69
N SER A 367 7.61 -17.46 6.18
CA SER A 367 7.29 -18.23 7.39
C SER A 367 5.85 -18.75 7.38
N ASP A 368 5.57 -19.71 8.25
CA ASP A 368 4.29 -20.42 8.37
C ASP A 368 3.92 -20.57 9.85
N LEU A 369 2.63 -20.73 10.15
CA LEU A 369 2.14 -21.10 11.48
C LEU A 369 1.25 -22.34 11.44
N ILE A 370 1.46 -23.25 12.39
CA ILE A 370 0.65 -24.46 12.55
C ILE A 370 0.08 -24.54 13.96
N ILE A 371 -1.21 -24.89 14.05
CA ILE A 371 -1.88 -25.32 15.27
C ILE A 371 -2.19 -26.82 15.13
N PHE A 372 -1.68 -27.62 16.07
CA PHE A 372 -1.99 -29.03 16.23
C PHE A 372 -2.87 -29.23 17.47
N ASN A 373 -4.00 -29.88 17.29
CA ASN A 373 -4.91 -30.24 18.37
C ASN A 373 -4.44 -31.52 19.09
N GLY A 374 -4.55 -31.52 20.41
CA GLY A 374 -4.26 -32.62 21.31
C GLY A 374 -5.24 -33.77 21.15
N GLY A 375 -4.72 -35.00 21.06
CA GLY A 375 -5.54 -36.19 20.87
C GLY A 375 -5.09 -37.39 21.73
N PRO A 376 -5.98 -38.38 21.94
CA PRO A 376 -5.67 -39.57 22.74
C PRO A 376 -4.61 -40.50 22.11
N ASP A 377 -4.30 -40.31 20.82
CA ASP A 377 -3.36 -41.13 20.05
C ASP A 377 -2.15 -40.34 19.49
N GLY A 378 -2.12 -39.00 19.61
CA GLY A 378 -1.05 -38.13 19.07
C GLY A 378 -1.49 -36.65 18.99
N LEU A 379 -0.75 -35.84 18.24
CA LEU A 379 -1.21 -34.53 17.75
C LEU A 379 -1.89 -34.70 16.38
N ALA A 380 -2.95 -33.94 16.12
CA ALA A 380 -3.67 -33.90 14.84
C ALA A 380 -3.71 -32.46 14.29
N LEU A 381 -3.62 -32.26 12.97
CA LEU A 381 -3.62 -30.92 12.40
C LEU A 381 -4.96 -30.21 12.69
N GLY A 382 -4.91 -29.05 13.33
CA GLY A 382 -6.08 -28.24 13.67
C GLY A 382 -6.20 -26.99 12.81
N HIS A 383 -5.08 -26.35 12.47
CA HIS A 383 -5.00 -25.24 11.53
C HIS A 383 -3.58 -25.13 10.94
N ARG A 384 -3.46 -24.63 9.71
CA ARG A 384 -2.22 -24.13 9.11
C ARG A 384 -2.53 -22.77 8.50
N ALA A 385 -1.75 -21.76 8.85
CA ALA A 385 -1.69 -20.51 8.13
C ALA A 385 -0.44 -20.54 7.24
N ARG A 386 -0.64 -20.52 5.91
CA ARG A 386 0.40 -20.14 4.97
C ARG A 386 0.54 -18.63 5.07
N ALA A 387 1.68 -18.10 5.53
CA ALA A 387 1.83 -16.66 5.71
C ALA A 387 2.57 -16.03 4.52
N ALA A 388 2.28 -14.76 4.25
CA ALA A 388 2.90 -14.03 3.14
C ALA A 388 4.24 -13.37 3.53
N GLY A 389 4.55 -13.27 4.82
CA GLY A 389 5.77 -12.66 5.34
C GLY A 389 6.25 -13.25 6.67
N GLU A 390 6.65 -12.38 7.62
CA GLU A 390 7.16 -12.80 8.94
C GLU A 390 6.03 -12.96 9.96
N VAL A 391 5.82 -14.18 10.47
CA VAL A 391 4.83 -14.48 11.50
C VAL A 391 5.36 -14.21 12.91
N GLN A 392 4.66 -13.36 13.64
CA GLN A 392 4.90 -13.09 15.06
C GLN A 392 3.66 -13.43 15.90
N LEU A 393 3.72 -14.54 16.63
CA LEU A 393 2.69 -14.95 17.59
C LEU A 393 2.52 -13.88 18.69
N ARG A 394 1.27 -13.53 19.02
CA ARG A 394 0.91 -12.48 19.99
C ARG A 394 0.16 -13.01 21.21
N ALA A 395 -0.82 -13.90 21.02
CA ALA A 395 -1.66 -14.45 22.09
C ALA A 395 -2.08 -15.90 21.82
N THR A 396 -2.36 -16.63 22.90
CA THR A 396 -2.85 -18.03 22.93
C THR A 396 -3.80 -18.22 24.13
N GLU A 397 -4.72 -17.28 24.34
CA GLU A 397 -5.62 -17.21 25.50
C GLU A 397 -6.99 -16.64 25.12
N ASP A 398 -7.97 -16.71 26.01
CA ASP A 398 -9.32 -16.13 25.89
C ASP A 398 -9.23 -14.59 25.94
N ILE A 399 -8.92 -13.95 24.80
CA ILE A 399 -8.69 -12.50 24.76
C ILE A 399 -10.01 -11.74 24.72
N ASN A 400 -11.06 -12.30 24.11
CA ASN A 400 -12.37 -11.66 24.00
C ASN A 400 -13.29 -11.89 25.22
N SER A 401 -12.89 -12.73 26.18
CA SER A 401 -13.67 -13.11 27.37
C SER A 401 -15.04 -13.74 27.07
N ASP A 402 -15.21 -14.38 25.91
CA ASP A 402 -16.39 -15.19 25.56
C ASP A 402 -16.34 -16.60 26.21
N GLY A 403 -15.14 -17.06 26.56
CA GLY A 403 -14.87 -18.36 27.19
C GLY A 403 -14.30 -19.45 26.27
N GLN A 404 -13.98 -19.11 25.02
CA GLN A 404 -13.20 -19.89 24.06
C GLN A 404 -11.71 -19.45 24.10
N THR A 405 -10.82 -20.21 23.49
CA THR A 405 -9.39 -19.83 23.40
C THR A 405 -9.10 -19.23 22.04
N ASP A 406 -8.45 -18.06 22.02
CA ASP A 406 -8.01 -17.40 20.81
C ASP A 406 -6.50 -17.62 20.57
N VAL A 407 -6.12 -17.81 19.32
CA VAL A 407 -4.73 -17.77 18.85
C VAL A 407 -4.58 -16.57 17.93
N VAL A 408 -3.70 -15.63 18.30
CA VAL A 408 -3.48 -14.38 17.56
C VAL A 408 -2.03 -14.29 17.12
N TRP A 409 -1.82 -13.97 15.84
CA TRP A 409 -0.51 -13.63 15.30
C TRP A 409 -0.59 -12.40 14.40
N VAL A 410 0.57 -11.81 14.13
CA VAL A 410 0.76 -10.82 13.06
C VAL A 410 1.52 -11.50 11.94
N ASP A 411 1.10 -11.27 10.70
CA ASP A 411 1.89 -11.53 9.50
C ASP A 411 2.39 -10.18 8.95
N THR A 412 3.71 -10.00 8.91
CA THR A 412 4.35 -8.76 8.44
C THR A 412 4.90 -8.96 7.02
N THR A 413 4.24 -8.37 6.04
CA THR A 413 4.66 -8.35 4.63
C THR A 413 5.34 -7.03 4.29
N CYS A 414 6.34 -7.03 3.41
CA CYS A 414 7.05 -5.81 3.02
C CYS A 414 7.23 -5.70 1.50
N GLY A 415 6.74 -4.59 0.93
CA GLY A 415 7.15 -4.12 -0.38
C GLY A 415 8.34 -3.15 -0.29
N ALA A 416 8.77 -2.63 -1.44
CA ALA A 416 9.96 -1.80 -1.61
C ALA A 416 10.09 -0.66 -0.58
N SER A 417 9.02 0.12 -0.35
CA SER A 417 9.01 1.28 0.56
C SER A 417 7.94 1.23 1.66
N THR A 418 7.23 0.12 1.87
CA THR A 418 6.20 0.02 2.92
C THR A 418 6.02 -1.44 3.38
N CYS A 419 6.02 -1.64 4.70
CA CYS A 419 5.59 -2.90 5.31
C CYS A 419 4.16 -2.80 5.84
N PHE A 420 3.40 -3.87 5.70
CA PHE A 420 2.03 -4.03 6.19
C PHE A 420 1.98 -5.16 7.21
N ASP A 421 1.44 -4.84 8.38
CA ASP A 421 1.21 -5.79 9.46
C ASP A 421 -0.26 -6.19 9.47
N THR A 422 -0.55 -7.47 9.27
CA THR A 422 -1.90 -8.05 9.27
C THR A 422 -2.12 -8.87 10.54
N VAL A 423 -3.06 -8.44 11.39
CA VAL A 423 -3.45 -9.21 12.59
C VAL A 423 -4.46 -10.28 12.21
N ASN A 424 -4.11 -11.53 12.53
CA ASN A 424 -4.94 -12.70 12.34
C ASN A 424 -5.42 -13.22 13.71
N VAL A 425 -6.71 -13.54 13.83
CA VAL A 425 -7.30 -14.14 15.04
C VAL A 425 -8.00 -15.42 14.66
N ARG A 426 -7.65 -16.54 15.29
CA ARG A 426 -8.42 -17.79 15.20
C ARG A 426 -8.96 -18.17 16.56
N SER A 427 -10.28 -18.34 16.68
CA SER A 427 -10.93 -18.81 17.91
C SER A 427 -11.40 -20.25 17.77
N TRP A 428 -11.46 -21.00 18.88
CA TRP A 428 -11.88 -22.40 18.89
C TRP A 428 -13.38 -22.54 19.17
N ASP A 429 -14.18 -22.87 18.14
CA ASP A 429 -15.65 -22.97 18.23
C ASP A 429 -16.17 -24.22 18.98
N GLY A 430 -15.26 -25.04 19.50
CA GLY A 430 -15.52 -26.35 20.10
C GLY A 430 -15.42 -27.54 19.14
N ALA A 431 -15.19 -27.30 17.84
CA ALA A 431 -14.98 -28.33 16.81
C ALA A 431 -13.87 -27.97 15.80
N ALA A 432 -13.68 -26.69 15.48
CA ALA A 432 -12.68 -26.18 14.54
C ALA A 432 -12.10 -24.84 14.99
N TRP A 433 -10.91 -24.51 14.48
CA TRP A 433 -10.37 -23.15 14.53
C TRP A 433 -11.04 -22.31 13.45
N ARG A 434 -11.68 -21.21 13.84
CA ARG A 434 -12.42 -20.30 12.97
C ARG A 434 -11.75 -18.95 12.92
N ASP A 435 -11.85 -18.25 11.79
CA ASP A 435 -11.58 -16.82 11.76
C ASP A 435 -12.49 -16.09 12.76
N TRP A 436 -11.89 -15.20 13.55
CA TRP A 436 -12.57 -14.37 14.54
C TRP A 436 -12.34 -12.87 14.31
N VAL A 437 -12.19 -12.46 13.06
CA VAL A 437 -12.20 -11.06 12.59
C VAL A 437 -13.38 -10.81 11.62
N GLU A 438 -13.93 -9.60 11.60
CA GLU A 438 -14.85 -9.10 10.57
C GLU A 438 -14.12 -8.17 9.59
N GLY A 439 -13.54 -8.72 8.52
CA GLY A 439 -12.66 -7.96 7.61
C GLY A 439 -11.19 -8.32 7.82
N THR A 440 -10.26 -7.43 7.44
CA THR A 440 -8.82 -7.67 7.60
C THR A 440 -8.18 -6.54 8.41
N VAL A 441 -7.50 -6.88 9.51
CA VAL A 441 -6.82 -5.91 10.38
C VAL A 441 -5.40 -5.63 9.85
N THR A 442 -5.32 -4.91 8.72
CA THR A 442 -4.03 -4.61 8.06
C THR A 442 -3.69 -3.12 8.11
N MET A 443 -2.47 -2.79 8.52
CA MET A 443 -1.99 -1.40 8.57
C MET A 443 -0.49 -1.28 8.24
N ALA A 444 -0.10 -0.19 7.57
CA ALA A 444 1.30 0.10 7.28
C ALA A 444 2.08 0.45 8.56
N TYR A 445 3.22 -0.23 8.78
CA TYR A 445 4.13 -0.09 9.94
C TYR A 445 3.40 0.05 11.29
N ALA A 446 2.77 -1.03 11.76
CA ALA A 446 1.78 -0.98 12.81
C ALA A 446 2.28 -1.36 14.22
N ASP A 447 2.11 -0.44 15.17
CA ASP A 447 2.21 -0.70 16.60
C ASP A 447 0.91 -1.37 17.09
N ILE A 448 0.94 -2.71 17.17
CA ILE A 448 -0.20 -3.58 17.49
C ILE A 448 -0.19 -3.98 18.97
N LYS A 449 -1.32 -3.80 19.65
CA LYS A 449 -1.55 -4.24 21.03
C LYS A 449 -2.87 -4.99 21.15
N ILE A 450 -2.93 -5.88 22.14
CA ILE A 450 -4.14 -6.60 22.54
C ILE A 450 -4.37 -6.19 24.01
N GLU A 451 -5.22 -5.20 24.25
CA GLU A 451 -5.41 -4.60 25.58
C GLU A 451 -6.84 -4.11 25.84
N ASP A 452 -7.29 -4.27 27.09
CA ASP A 452 -8.55 -3.74 27.64
C ASP A 452 -8.45 -2.20 27.73
N VAL A 453 -9.14 -1.50 26.82
CA VAL A 453 -9.15 -0.03 26.71
C VAL A 453 -10.55 0.57 26.76
N LEU A 454 -11.62 -0.23 26.67
CA LEU A 454 -13.01 0.25 26.76
C LEU A 454 -13.67 -0.12 28.10
N ASP A 455 -14.05 0.90 28.89
CA ASP A 455 -14.73 0.76 30.21
C ASP A 455 -16.02 -0.13 30.20
N ASP A 456 -16.67 -0.29 29.04
CA ASP A 456 -17.88 -1.10 28.80
C ASP A 456 -17.64 -2.27 27.79
N GLY A 457 -16.38 -2.56 27.44
CA GLY A 457 -15.99 -3.59 26.46
C GLY A 457 -16.12 -5.04 26.96
N GLN A 458 -15.77 -6.00 26.09
CA GLN A 458 -15.71 -7.43 26.44
C GLN A 458 -14.34 -8.00 26.07
N GLY A 459 -13.53 -8.28 27.09
CA GLY A 459 -12.17 -8.78 26.94
C GLY A 459 -11.16 -7.66 26.66
N GLN A 460 -10.20 -7.95 25.78
CA GLN A 460 -9.18 -7.04 25.28
C GLN A 460 -9.52 -6.63 23.85
N GLU A 461 -9.38 -5.35 23.53
CA GLU A 461 -9.49 -4.86 22.16
C GLU A 461 -8.19 -5.07 21.39
N ILE A 462 -8.29 -5.22 20.07
CA ILE A 462 -7.12 -5.13 19.18
C ILE A 462 -6.95 -3.66 18.82
N VAL A 463 -5.88 -3.05 19.34
CA VAL A 463 -5.53 -1.65 19.15
C VAL A 463 -4.33 -1.57 18.22
N ILE A 464 -4.55 -1.08 17.00
CA ILE A 464 -3.54 -1.02 15.94
C ILE A 464 -3.28 0.44 15.57
N SER A 465 -2.01 0.87 15.58
CA SER A 465 -1.62 2.26 15.38
C SER A 465 -0.45 2.42 14.42
N GLY A 466 -0.62 3.24 13.37
CA GLY A 466 0.34 3.32 12.26
C GLY A 466 -0.30 4.00 11.05
N GLY A 467 -0.13 3.42 9.86
CA GLY A 467 -0.81 3.86 8.64
C GLY A 467 -0.10 5.00 7.90
N ILE A 468 1.22 5.16 8.09
CA ILE A 468 2.08 5.99 7.25
C ILE A 468 2.82 5.07 6.28
N TYR A 469 2.72 5.34 4.99
CA TYR A 469 3.40 4.65 3.90
C TYR A 469 4.73 5.37 3.61
N GLY A 470 5.80 4.62 3.34
CA GLY A 470 7.14 5.18 3.11
C GLY A 470 7.40 5.68 1.67
N SER A 471 6.42 5.57 0.77
CA SER A 471 6.50 6.13 -0.59
C SER A 471 6.26 7.63 -0.62
N VAL A 472 7.05 8.37 -1.41
CA VAL A 472 6.86 9.82 -1.62
C VAL A 472 5.67 10.15 -2.53
N GLY A 473 5.07 9.15 -3.20
CA GLY A 473 3.81 9.28 -3.95
C GLY A 473 2.54 9.19 -3.12
N ALA A 474 2.65 8.85 -1.83
CA ALA A 474 1.52 8.51 -0.98
C ALA A 474 0.56 9.69 -0.72
N GLY A 475 1.06 10.90 -0.44
CA GLY A 475 0.20 12.05 -0.13
C GLY A 475 0.69 12.89 1.03
N PRO A 476 -0.07 13.93 1.44
CA PRO A 476 -0.14 14.29 2.85
C PRO A 476 -0.62 13.05 3.61
N GLN A 477 0.04 12.72 4.70
CA GLN A 477 -0.30 11.57 5.50
C GLN A 477 -0.36 11.93 6.98
N ARG A 478 -1.18 11.20 7.73
CA ARG A 478 -1.25 11.25 9.18
C ARG A 478 -1.52 9.85 9.71
N GLY A 479 -0.78 9.47 10.75
CA GLY A 479 -1.00 8.18 11.41
C GLY A 479 -2.42 8.09 11.98
N ARG A 480 -2.90 6.88 12.16
CA ARG A 480 -4.23 6.58 12.70
C ARG A 480 -4.14 5.45 13.72
N THR A 481 -5.06 5.44 14.66
CA THR A 481 -5.34 4.33 15.58
C THR A 481 -6.71 3.77 15.24
N GLU A 482 -6.78 2.46 15.03
CA GLU A 482 -8.03 1.72 14.95
C GLU A 482 -8.18 0.85 16.20
N ILE A 483 -9.42 0.72 16.67
CA ILE A 483 -9.79 -0.11 17.82
C ILE A 483 -10.85 -1.09 17.33
N TRP A 484 -10.56 -2.37 17.48
CA TRP A 484 -11.43 -3.47 17.06
C TRP A 484 -11.97 -4.22 18.28
N THR A 485 -13.28 -4.47 18.33
CA THR A 485 -13.98 -5.05 19.49
C THR A 485 -14.68 -6.37 19.15
N SER A 486 -14.74 -7.27 20.15
CA SER A 486 -15.49 -8.54 20.08
C SER A 486 -16.84 -8.40 20.81
N ASP A 487 -17.73 -7.61 20.23
CA ASP A 487 -19.02 -7.26 20.83
C ASP A 487 -19.85 -8.52 21.13
N ALA A 488 -20.12 -8.76 22.42
CA ALA A 488 -20.82 -9.94 22.94
C ALA A 488 -20.19 -11.31 22.60
N GLY A 489 -18.88 -11.35 22.28
CA GLY A 489 -18.18 -12.56 21.80
C GLY A 489 -18.38 -12.84 20.31
N ALA A 490 -18.75 -11.84 19.51
CA ALA A 490 -18.66 -11.92 18.06
C ALA A 490 -17.21 -11.75 17.57
N PRO A 491 -16.86 -12.22 16.36
CA PRO A 491 -15.63 -11.82 15.67
C PRO A 491 -15.31 -10.32 15.77
N TYR A 492 -14.02 -9.99 15.84
CA TYR A 492 -13.50 -8.64 16.03
C TYR A 492 -13.85 -7.71 14.86
N SER A 493 -14.63 -6.67 15.13
CA SER A 493 -15.06 -5.66 14.14
C SER A 493 -14.48 -4.27 14.44
N MET A 494 -14.30 -3.42 13.42
CA MET A 494 -13.72 -2.09 13.62
C MET A 494 -14.72 -1.13 14.30
N ALA A 495 -14.62 -1.00 15.61
CA ALA A 495 -15.48 -0.13 16.41
C ALA A 495 -15.08 1.36 16.33
N SER A 496 -13.82 1.68 16.01
CA SER A 496 -13.34 3.07 15.95
C SER A 496 -12.13 3.23 15.02
N LYS A 497 -12.09 4.34 14.28
CA LYS A 497 -10.97 4.80 13.44
C LYS A 497 -10.67 6.28 13.75
N ILE A 498 -9.56 6.52 14.44
CA ILE A 498 -9.13 7.84 14.93
C ILE A 498 -7.85 8.24 14.21
N TYR A 499 -7.92 9.28 13.37
CA TYR A 499 -6.71 9.87 12.79
C TYR A 499 -6.03 10.82 13.79
N ASN A 500 -4.70 10.91 13.73
CA ASN A 500 -3.93 11.84 14.54
C ASN A 500 -4.26 13.31 14.23
N GLU A 501 -4.11 14.18 15.23
CA GLU A 501 -4.20 15.64 15.05
C GLU A 501 -3.20 16.10 13.99
N SER A 502 -3.60 17.07 13.17
CA SER A 502 -2.78 17.57 12.06
C SER A 502 -2.99 19.06 11.82
N GLU A 503 -1.90 19.79 11.58
CA GLU A 503 -1.94 21.21 11.15
C GLU A 503 -2.27 21.35 9.65
N CYS A 504 -2.40 20.24 8.92
CA CYS A 504 -2.70 20.18 7.49
C CYS A 504 -4.15 20.60 7.20
N LEU A 505 -4.33 21.60 6.33
CA LEU A 505 -5.66 22.05 5.90
C LEU A 505 -6.43 20.92 5.19
N TYR A 506 -5.77 20.16 4.32
CA TYR A 506 -6.40 19.07 3.58
C TYR A 506 -7.00 17.99 4.49
N HIS A 507 -6.25 17.51 5.50
CA HIS A 507 -6.75 16.58 6.50
C HIS A 507 -7.98 17.11 7.26
N THR A 508 -8.02 18.43 7.53
CA THR A 508 -9.18 19.08 8.18
C THR A 508 -10.41 19.07 7.26
N VAL A 509 -10.20 19.28 5.96
CA VAL A 509 -11.25 19.21 4.93
C VAL A 509 -11.76 17.77 4.73
N LEU A 510 -10.89 16.76 4.80
CA LEU A 510 -11.30 15.35 4.75
C LEU A 510 -12.18 14.96 5.96
N ASP A 511 -11.78 15.35 7.18
CA ASP A 511 -12.62 15.12 8.36
C ASP A 511 -13.96 15.85 8.26
N ALA A 512 -13.96 17.08 7.71
CA ALA A 512 -15.18 17.84 7.46
C ALA A 512 -16.09 17.18 6.42
N ASN A 513 -15.52 16.58 5.36
CA ASN A 513 -16.27 15.90 4.31
C ASN A 513 -16.91 14.59 4.82
N ARG A 514 -16.17 13.79 5.59
CA ARG A 514 -16.73 12.61 6.28
C ARG A 514 -17.88 13.02 7.22
N ALA A 515 -17.65 13.99 8.10
CA ALA A 515 -18.67 14.49 9.02
C ALA A 515 -19.89 15.11 8.30
N PHE A 516 -19.74 15.56 7.05
CA PHE A 516 -20.83 16.06 6.21
C PHE A 516 -21.66 14.92 5.62
N LEU A 517 -21.02 13.84 5.15
CA LEU A 517 -21.72 12.64 4.67
C LEU A 517 -22.47 11.93 5.82
N ASP A 518 -21.89 11.88 7.02
CA ASP A 518 -22.53 11.36 8.24
C ASP A 518 -23.60 12.32 8.83
N GLY A 519 -23.69 13.56 8.32
CA GLY A 519 -24.27 14.71 9.01
C GLY A 519 -25.79 14.70 9.24
N GLU A 520 -26.56 13.84 8.55
CA GLU A 520 -27.99 13.67 8.86
C GLU A 520 -28.24 13.20 10.31
N ALA A 521 -27.27 12.50 10.92
CA ALA A 521 -27.41 11.93 12.26
C ALA A 521 -27.28 12.97 13.38
N ASP A 522 -26.47 14.02 13.20
CA ASP A 522 -26.23 15.08 14.20
C ASP A 522 -26.86 16.43 13.83
N GLY A 523 -27.31 16.61 12.58
CA GLY A 523 -27.78 17.89 12.05
C GLY A 523 -26.66 18.77 11.51
N PHE A 524 -25.62 18.14 10.94
CA PHE A 524 -24.40 18.73 10.39
C PHE A 524 -23.63 19.60 11.40
N GLU A 525 -23.70 19.31 12.70
CA GLU A 525 -23.05 20.14 13.74
C GLU A 525 -21.52 19.96 13.72
N ALA A 526 -21.04 18.71 13.63
CA ALA A 526 -19.63 18.39 13.45
C ALA A 526 -19.08 18.91 12.12
N ALA A 527 -19.81 18.66 11.01
CA ALA A 527 -19.45 19.13 9.67
C ALA A 527 -19.25 20.65 9.61
N ARG A 528 -20.21 21.41 10.17
CA ARG A 528 -20.14 22.87 10.24
C ARG A 528 -18.92 23.33 11.02
N ALA A 529 -18.65 22.74 12.19
CA ALA A 529 -17.51 23.13 13.02
C ALA A 529 -16.16 22.89 12.32
N LEU A 530 -16.03 21.77 11.59
CA LEU A 530 -14.80 21.43 10.87
C LEU A 530 -14.61 22.31 9.63
N TYR A 531 -15.64 22.56 8.81
CA TYR A 531 -15.52 23.49 7.68
C TYR A 531 -15.38 24.96 8.12
N GLU A 532 -15.99 25.38 9.23
CA GLU A 532 -15.73 26.72 9.80
C GLU A 532 -14.27 26.85 10.25
N THR A 533 -13.67 25.78 10.77
CA THR A 533 -12.23 25.75 11.09
C THR A 533 -11.38 25.80 9.83
N ALA A 534 -11.63 24.93 8.84
CA ALA A 534 -10.90 24.90 7.58
C ALA A 534 -10.93 26.25 6.83
N ALA A 535 -12.11 26.88 6.75
CA ALA A 535 -12.28 28.17 6.08
C ALA A 535 -11.60 29.35 6.79
N ASN A 536 -11.50 29.34 8.12
CA ASN A 536 -11.14 30.54 8.90
C ASN A 536 -9.85 30.45 9.70
N ASP A 537 -9.32 29.25 9.99
CA ASP A 537 -8.12 29.14 10.82
C ASP A 537 -6.85 29.40 10.00
N GLU A 538 -6.17 30.51 10.33
CA GLU A 538 -4.89 30.91 9.73
C GLU A 538 -3.70 30.06 10.20
N SER A 539 -3.88 29.18 11.19
CA SER A 539 -2.82 28.27 11.64
C SER A 539 -2.75 26.96 10.85
N LEU A 540 -3.80 26.59 10.10
CA LEU A 540 -3.77 25.47 9.17
C LEU A 540 -2.88 25.77 7.96
N ILE A 541 -1.98 24.84 7.64
CA ILE A 541 -0.92 24.97 6.65
C ILE A 541 -1.19 24.20 5.35
N LYS A 542 -0.52 24.64 4.29
CA LYS A 542 -0.32 23.86 3.06
C LYS A 542 0.49 22.60 3.41
N CYS A 543 -0.01 21.43 3.05
CA CYS A 543 0.60 20.14 3.34
C CYS A 543 0.95 19.32 2.09
N TRP A 544 0.55 19.74 0.88
CA TRP A 544 0.92 19.10 -0.37
C TRP A 544 1.73 20.02 -1.31
N VAL A 545 1.96 19.60 -2.55
CA VAL A 545 2.72 20.42 -3.53
C VAL A 545 1.86 21.48 -4.21
N ARG A 546 0.53 21.29 -4.30
CA ARG A 546 -0.42 22.15 -5.03
C ARG A 546 -0.29 23.62 -4.69
N ASP A 547 0.05 24.47 -5.66
CA ASP A 547 0.42 25.88 -5.41
C ASP A 547 -0.69 26.71 -4.75
N ASN A 548 -1.96 26.46 -5.10
CA ASN A 548 -3.12 27.21 -4.62
C ASN A 548 -3.89 26.52 -3.48
N GLU A 549 -3.38 25.42 -2.89
CA GLU A 549 -4.07 24.59 -1.87
C GLU A 549 -4.86 25.38 -0.81
N LEU A 550 -4.24 26.43 -0.24
CA LEU A 550 -4.85 27.25 0.83
C LEU A 550 -5.97 28.19 0.38
N GLU A 551 -6.13 28.38 -0.93
CA GLU A 551 -7.21 29.15 -1.57
C GLU A 551 -8.30 28.18 -2.06
N GLU A 552 -7.89 27.13 -2.77
CA GLU A 552 -8.73 26.02 -3.24
C GLU A 552 -9.57 25.43 -2.09
N LEU A 553 -8.92 24.88 -1.07
CA LEU A 553 -9.59 24.20 0.05
C LEU A 553 -10.45 25.14 0.93
N ARG A 554 -10.10 26.43 1.04
CA ARG A 554 -10.92 27.41 1.77
C ARG A 554 -12.14 27.85 0.98
N SER A 555 -12.02 28.01 -0.34
CA SER A 555 -13.16 28.30 -1.22
C SER A 555 -14.18 27.15 -1.22
N PHE A 556 -13.70 25.90 -1.29
CA PHE A 556 -14.49 24.68 -1.12
C PHE A 556 -15.20 24.63 0.25
N SER A 557 -14.47 24.94 1.33
CA SER A 557 -15.03 24.94 2.69
C SER A 557 -16.18 25.94 2.86
N LEU A 558 -16.08 27.14 2.26
CA LEU A 558 -17.19 28.11 2.27
C LEU A 558 -18.40 27.66 1.43
N PHE A 559 -18.16 26.99 0.30
CA PHE A 559 -19.23 26.39 -0.50
C PHE A 559 -19.95 25.26 0.27
N ARG A 560 -19.20 24.36 0.92
CA ARG A 560 -19.77 23.31 1.80
C ARG A 560 -20.57 23.89 2.97
N LEU A 561 -20.13 25.00 3.57
CA LEU A 561 -20.91 25.69 4.60
C LEU A 561 -22.24 26.25 4.09
N ALA A 562 -22.31 26.67 2.81
CA ALA A 562 -23.58 27.05 2.20
C ALA A 562 -24.51 25.83 2.00
N LEU A 563 -23.99 24.69 1.54
CA LEU A 563 -24.75 23.45 1.42
C LEU A 563 -25.26 22.97 2.79
N ILE A 564 -24.45 23.06 3.84
CA ILE A 564 -24.85 22.73 5.22
C ILE A 564 -25.98 23.64 5.70
N ALA A 565 -25.88 24.96 5.51
CA ALA A 565 -26.93 25.89 5.88
C ALA A 565 -28.24 25.60 5.12
N ALA A 566 -28.14 25.29 3.82
CA ALA A 566 -29.30 24.98 2.98
C ALA A 566 -30.01 23.67 3.39
N ASN A 567 -29.26 22.60 3.70
CA ASN A 567 -29.80 21.36 4.27
C ASN A 567 -30.32 21.54 5.71
N SER A 568 -29.90 22.60 6.42
CA SER A 568 -30.35 22.97 7.77
C SER A 568 -31.60 23.87 7.80
N ASP A 569 -32.38 23.94 6.71
CA ASP A 569 -33.54 24.86 6.56
C ASP A 569 -33.17 26.37 6.64
N ASP A 570 -31.89 26.75 6.43
CA ASP A 570 -31.40 28.14 6.48
C ASP A 570 -30.92 28.68 5.11
N PRO A 571 -31.85 29.06 4.20
CA PRO A 571 -31.51 29.60 2.89
C PRO A 571 -30.92 31.02 2.93
N ASP A 572 -31.22 31.81 3.98
CA ASP A 572 -30.62 33.13 4.18
C ASP A 572 -29.13 32.96 4.55
N GLY A 573 -28.81 32.03 5.47
CA GLY A 573 -27.45 31.67 5.83
C GLY A 573 -26.63 31.07 4.68
N ALA A 574 -27.26 30.24 3.83
CA ALA A 574 -26.62 29.73 2.61
C ALA A 574 -26.23 30.85 1.65
N ALA A 575 -27.12 31.82 1.42
CA ALA A 575 -26.85 32.98 0.57
C ALA A 575 -25.76 33.90 1.17
N ASP A 576 -25.73 34.10 2.48
CA ASP A 576 -24.67 34.87 3.16
C ASP A 576 -23.29 34.19 3.02
N ARG A 577 -23.21 32.84 3.11
CA ARG A 577 -21.94 32.09 2.89
C ARG A 577 -21.45 32.18 1.44
N LEU A 578 -22.35 32.14 0.45
CA LEU A 578 -21.95 32.30 -0.96
C LEU A 578 -21.59 33.75 -1.31
N ALA A 579 -22.14 34.74 -0.60
CA ALA A 579 -21.69 36.13 -0.69
C ALA A 579 -20.32 36.34 -0.03
N GLU A 580 -20.02 35.63 1.07
CA GLU A 580 -18.69 35.60 1.71
C GLU A 580 -17.64 34.96 0.81
N LEU A 581 -17.98 33.84 0.15
CA LEU A 581 -17.17 33.17 -0.86
C LEU A 581 -16.83 34.12 -2.04
N ASN A 582 -17.83 34.70 -2.69
CA ASN A 582 -17.63 35.65 -3.80
C ASN A 582 -16.82 36.90 -3.38
N ALA A 583 -16.97 37.37 -2.14
CA ALA A 583 -16.24 38.54 -1.64
C ALA A 583 -14.78 38.25 -1.28
N THR A 584 -14.43 37.00 -0.99
CA THR A 584 -13.11 36.58 -0.47
C THR A 584 -12.27 35.88 -1.54
N TYR A 585 -12.91 35.03 -2.34
CA TYR A 585 -12.30 34.21 -3.40
C TYR A 585 -13.02 34.41 -4.76
N PRO A 586 -13.15 35.65 -5.26
CA PRO A 586 -13.81 35.94 -6.53
C PRO A 586 -13.10 35.27 -7.71
N ASP A 587 -13.87 34.95 -8.75
CA ASP A 587 -13.37 34.34 -10.00
C ASP A 587 -12.75 32.93 -9.81
N THR A 588 -12.94 32.27 -8.66
CA THR A 588 -12.52 30.87 -8.41
C THR A 588 -13.55 29.85 -8.89
N ALA A 589 -13.13 28.59 -9.06
CA ALA A 589 -14.00 27.47 -9.43
C ALA A 589 -15.22 27.32 -8.50
N TYR A 590 -15.01 27.48 -7.18
CA TYR A 590 -16.09 27.39 -6.19
C TYR A 590 -16.96 28.66 -6.08
N ASP A 591 -16.44 29.85 -6.41
CA ASP A 591 -17.32 31.01 -6.63
C ASP A 591 -18.26 30.75 -7.83
N ALA A 592 -17.75 30.23 -8.95
CA ALA A 592 -18.57 29.88 -10.11
C ALA A 592 -19.64 28.82 -9.77
N ALA A 593 -19.25 27.70 -9.14
CA ALA A 593 -20.18 26.67 -8.66
C ALA A 593 -21.21 27.25 -7.67
N GLY A 594 -20.77 28.10 -6.74
CA GLY A 594 -21.62 28.82 -5.79
C GLY A 594 -22.66 29.71 -6.46
N GLN A 595 -22.28 30.49 -7.49
CA GLN A 595 -23.24 31.28 -8.24
C GLN A 595 -24.23 30.41 -9.02
N ILE A 596 -23.80 29.29 -9.61
CA ILE A 596 -24.69 28.37 -10.33
C ILE A 596 -25.73 27.78 -9.36
N TRP A 597 -25.27 27.24 -8.23
CA TRP A 597 -26.12 26.70 -7.17
C TRP A 597 -27.13 27.74 -6.67
N LEU A 598 -26.68 28.96 -6.34
CA LEU A 598 -27.53 30.01 -5.77
C LEU A 598 -28.61 30.49 -6.74
N ASN A 599 -28.31 30.56 -8.04
CA ASN A 599 -29.30 30.95 -9.04
C ASN A 599 -30.38 29.88 -9.20
N GLU A 600 -30.00 28.61 -9.36
CA GLU A 600 -30.98 27.52 -9.53
C GLU A 600 -31.78 27.30 -8.23
N TYR A 601 -31.16 27.38 -7.04
CA TYR A 601 -31.89 27.28 -5.77
C TYR A 601 -32.87 28.44 -5.57
N ALA A 602 -32.53 29.66 -6.00
CA ALA A 602 -33.42 30.81 -5.90
C ALA A 602 -34.63 30.76 -6.85
N ASP A 603 -34.48 30.16 -8.04
CA ASP A 603 -35.57 30.01 -9.03
C ASP A 603 -36.42 28.74 -8.79
N SER A 604 -35.83 27.63 -8.33
CA SER A 604 -36.52 26.35 -8.07
C SER A 604 -37.05 26.19 -6.64
N GLY A 605 -36.28 26.60 -5.64
CA GLY A 605 -36.47 26.26 -4.23
C GLY A 605 -36.13 24.79 -3.89
N ASP A 606 -35.35 24.10 -4.72
CA ASP A 606 -35.05 22.67 -4.61
C ASP A 606 -33.52 22.42 -4.52
N LEU A 607 -33.07 21.75 -3.46
CA LEU A 607 -31.66 21.47 -3.20
C LEU A 607 -31.05 20.49 -4.20
N GLY A 608 -31.84 19.50 -4.63
CA GLY A 608 -31.41 18.50 -5.59
C GLY A 608 -31.23 19.10 -6.98
N ALA A 609 -32.17 19.95 -7.42
CA ALA A 609 -32.04 20.69 -8.67
C ALA A 609 -30.81 21.63 -8.66
N ALA A 610 -30.58 22.34 -7.54
CA ALA A 610 -29.45 23.24 -7.39
C ALA A 610 -28.10 22.52 -7.40
N CYS A 611 -27.98 21.36 -6.72
CA CYS A 611 -26.78 20.55 -6.81
C CYS A 611 -26.59 19.90 -8.19
N GLN A 612 -27.63 19.37 -8.83
CA GLN A 612 -27.54 18.80 -10.18
C GLN A 612 -27.04 19.83 -11.21
N ALA A 613 -27.38 21.11 -11.06
CA ALA A 613 -26.81 22.19 -11.87
C ALA A 613 -25.31 22.44 -11.61
N VAL A 614 -24.80 22.13 -10.41
CA VAL A 614 -23.37 22.16 -10.08
C VAL A 614 -22.65 20.91 -10.60
N LEU A 615 -23.23 19.71 -10.47
CA LEU A 615 -22.60 18.47 -10.96
C LEU A 615 -22.38 18.55 -12.49
N ALA A 616 -23.40 18.96 -13.24
CA ALA A 616 -23.29 19.18 -14.68
C ALA A 616 -22.30 20.32 -15.08
N PHE A 617 -21.92 21.19 -14.14
CA PHE A 617 -20.84 22.17 -14.34
C PHE A 617 -19.46 21.58 -14.00
N ALA A 618 -19.38 20.70 -13.00
CA ALA A 618 -18.17 19.97 -12.61
C ALA A 618 -17.76 18.91 -13.66
N GLU A 619 -18.72 18.28 -14.33
CA GLU A 619 -18.51 17.44 -15.53
C GLU A 619 -17.78 18.21 -16.65
N ASP A 620 -18.25 19.43 -16.97
CA ASP A 620 -17.65 20.32 -17.98
C ASP A 620 -16.39 21.07 -17.45
N THR A 621 -16.07 20.99 -16.15
CA THR A 621 -15.03 21.79 -15.48
C THR A 621 -14.23 20.97 -14.43
N PRO A 622 -13.26 20.13 -14.85
CA PRO A 622 -12.48 19.28 -13.94
C PRO A 622 -11.76 20.01 -12.80
N GLU A 623 -11.37 21.27 -13.03
CA GLU A 623 -10.75 22.17 -12.04
C GLU A 623 -11.54 22.31 -10.72
N VAL A 624 -12.83 21.91 -10.68
CA VAL A 624 -13.69 21.92 -9.49
C VAL A 624 -13.44 20.71 -8.56
N TRP A 625 -13.08 19.54 -9.10
CA TRP A 625 -12.92 18.29 -8.35
C TRP A 625 -11.49 17.73 -8.37
N GLU A 626 -10.73 17.92 -9.44
CA GLU A 626 -9.30 17.56 -9.51
C GLU A 626 -8.48 18.20 -8.37
N MET A 627 -8.89 19.41 -7.93
CA MET A 627 -8.30 20.11 -6.79
C MET A 627 -8.58 19.48 -5.40
N LEU A 628 -9.31 18.36 -5.36
CA LEU A 628 -9.53 17.53 -4.17
C LEU A 628 -8.97 16.11 -4.35
N ALA A 629 -8.85 15.62 -5.58
CA ALA A 629 -8.28 14.29 -5.88
C ALA A 629 -6.73 14.28 -5.98
N ASP A 630 -6.09 15.39 -6.37
CA ASP A 630 -4.62 15.50 -6.49
C ASP A 630 -3.93 15.64 -5.12
N TYR A 631 -4.00 14.59 -4.30
CA TYR A 631 -3.40 14.50 -2.97
C TYR A 631 -2.59 13.22 -2.71
N GLY A 632 -2.11 12.57 -3.76
CA GLY A 632 -1.32 11.33 -3.68
C GLY A 632 -2.17 10.10 -3.36
N PHE A 633 -1.61 8.91 -3.58
CA PHE A 633 -2.42 7.70 -3.69
C PHE A 633 -3.11 7.24 -2.38
N THR A 634 -2.65 7.64 -1.19
CA THR A 634 -3.24 7.28 0.13
C THR A 634 -4.26 8.29 0.63
N ASN A 635 -4.95 8.98 -0.27
CA ASN A 635 -6.01 9.94 0.05
C ASN A 635 -7.21 9.72 -0.88
N PRO A 636 -8.43 10.17 -0.49
CA PRO A 636 -9.63 9.95 -1.28
C PRO A 636 -9.55 10.54 -2.68
N VAL A 637 -9.98 9.76 -3.67
CA VAL A 637 -10.44 10.32 -4.95
C VAL A 637 -11.72 11.11 -4.71
N PHE A 638 -11.89 12.15 -5.52
CA PHE A 638 -13.08 13.01 -5.56
C PHE A 638 -13.43 13.21 -7.03
N ASP A 639 -14.63 12.81 -7.43
CA ASP A 639 -15.12 12.98 -8.80
C ASP A 639 -16.10 14.15 -8.89
N ALA A 640 -16.60 14.42 -10.10
CA ALA A 640 -17.60 15.46 -10.34
C ALA A 640 -18.86 15.30 -9.47
N GLU A 641 -19.28 14.06 -9.16
CA GLU A 641 -20.45 13.76 -8.33
C GLU A 641 -20.28 14.18 -6.86
N ASP A 642 -19.06 14.08 -6.31
CA ASP A 642 -18.77 14.41 -4.91
C ASP A 642 -18.94 15.90 -4.60
N VAL A 643 -18.85 16.77 -5.60
CA VAL A 643 -18.83 18.24 -5.45
C VAL A 643 -20.09 18.75 -4.73
N CYS A 644 -21.26 18.19 -5.03
CA CYS A 644 -22.54 18.64 -4.46
C CYS A 644 -23.47 17.45 -4.16
N PRO A 645 -23.21 16.68 -3.07
CA PRO A 645 -23.99 15.50 -2.71
C PRO A 645 -25.44 15.87 -2.34
N VAL A 646 -26.40 15.07 -2.82
CA VAL A 646 -27.84 15.30 -2.58
C VAL A 646 -28.37 14.34 -1.53
N PHE A 647 -28.52 14.82 -0.30
CA PHE A 647 -29.15 14.06 0.78
C PHE A 647 -30.66 13.92 0.54
N VAL A 648 -31.09 12.68 0.25
CA VAL A 648 -32.48 12.38 -0.10
C VAL A 648 -33.33 12.23 1.17
N VAL A 649 -33.80 13.36 1.71
CA VAL A 649 -34.68 13.42 2.88
C VAL A 649 -35.84 12.43 2.74
N ALA A 650 -35.83 11.39 3.58
CA ALA A 650 -36.65 10.17 3.44
C ALA A 650 -38.17 10.42 3.55
N THR A 651 -38.77 10.92 2.47
CA THR A 651 -40.19 11.28 2.36
C THR A 651 -40.78 10.79 1.04
N ASP A 652 -41.69 9.81 1.14
CA ASP A 652 -42.37 9.13 0.02
C ASP A 652 -41.44 8.54 -1.07
N THR A 653 -40.72 7.45 -0.72
CA THR A 653 -40.14 6.50 -1.70
C THR A 653 -41.15 6.00 -2.75
N ALA A 654 -42.45 6.06 -2.43
CA ALA A 654 -43.56 5.83 -3.37
C ALA A 654 -43.63 6.82 -4.57
N ALA A 655 -42.76 7.84 -4.62
CA ALA A 655 -42.66 8.77 -5.74
C ALA A 655 -41.61 8.37 -6.80
N LEU A 656 -40.47 7.79 -6.42
CA LEU A 656 -39.44 7.37 -7.38
C LEU A 656 -39.86 6.13 -8.18
N ASP A 657 -40.49 5.15 -7.53
CA ASP A 657 -41.12 3.98 -8.19
C ASP A 657 -42.09 4.38 -9.31
N ALA A 658 -42.70 5.57 -9.21
CA ALA A 658 -43.66 6.08 -10.21
C ALA A 658 -42.99 6.81 -11.39
N ALA A 659 -41.69 7.08 -11.32
CA ALA A 659 -40.91 7.72 -12.39
C ALA A 659 -40.20 6.68 -13.28
N THR A 660 -39.62 5.63 -12.68
CA THR A 660 -38.99 4.51 -13.40
C THR A 660 -40.02 3.73 -14.24
N ASP A 661 -41.18 3.42 -13.66
CA ASP A 661 -42.30 2.73 -14.33
C ASP A 661 -42.94 3.59 -15.45
N ALA A 662 -42.65 4.89 -15.50
CA ALA A 662 -43.02 5.77 -16.61
C ALA A 662 -41.97 5.77 -17.74
N ALA A 663 -40.67 5.82 -17.40
CA ALA A 663 -39.57 5.83 -18.36
C ALA A 663 -39.49 4.53 -19.18
N ALA A 664 -39.79 3.39 -18.57
CA ALA A 664 -39.81 2.08 -19.22
C ALA A 664 -40.90 1.89 -20.30
N SER A 665 -41.75 2.89 -20.56
CA SER A 665 -42.97 2.74 -21.37
C SER A 665 -42.93 3.33 -22.79
N ASP A 666 -41.89 4.09 -23.17
CA ASP A 666 -41.86 4.86 -24.43
C ASP A 666 -40.62 4.58 -25.32
N ALA A 667 -39.91 3.46 -25.09
CA ALA A 667 -38.59 3.18 -25.68
C ALA A 667 -38.45 1.86 -26.49
N GLU A 668 -39.54 1.25 -26.98
CA GLU A 668 -39.40 0.20 -28.02
C GLU A 668 -40.54 0.22 -29.08
N ALA A 669 -40.32 0.95 -30.19
CA ALA A 669 -41.19 0.89 -31.36
C ALA A 669 -40.45 1.29 -32.66
N THR A 670 -40.44 0.37 -33.64
CA THR A 670 -39.79 0.44 -34.96
C THR A 670 -38.25 0.35 -34.94
N ASP A 671 -37.60 -0.34 -35.89
CA ASP A 671 -38.08 -0.90 -37.17
C ASP A 671 -37.90 -2.43 -37.28
N ALA A 672 -38.67 -3.09 -38.15
CA ALA A 672 -38.68 -4.56 -38.28
C ALA A 672 -38.95 -5.04 -39.72
N THR A 673 -37.96 -5.71 -40.33
CA THR A 673 -38.06 -6.51 -41.57
C THR A 673 -36.93 -7.53 -41.62
N SER A 674 -37.06 -8.81 -42.02
CA SER A 674 -38.19 -9.73 -42.30
C SER A 674 -37.67 -11.18 -42.01
N GLU A 675 -38.35 -12.33 -42.14
CA GLU A 675 -39.46 -12.74 -43.02
C GLU A 675 -40.10 -14.05 -42.48
N SER A 676 -41.37 -14.29 -42.85
CA SER A 676 -42.21 -15.53 -42.80
C SER A 676 -41.59 -16.91 -42.41
N ASP A 677 -42.32 -17.87 -41.81
CA ASP A 677 -43.70 -18.25 -42.20
C ASP A 677 -44.52 -19.07 -41.16
N ALA A 678 -45.83 -19.15 -41.43
CA ALA A 678 -46.98 -19.69 -40.68
C ALA A 678 -46.89 -20.96 -39.78
N ALA A 679 -47.63 -20.91 -38.66
CA ALA A 679 -48.14 -22.06 -37.88
C ALA A 679 -49.61 -22.41 -38.21
N SER A 680 -50.13 -23.57 -37.77
CA SER A 680 -51.55 -23.79 -37.32
C SER A 680 -51.91 -25.26 -36.97
N ASP A 681 -52.96 -25.41 -36.13
CA ASP A 681 -53.72 -26.61 -35.71
C ASP A 681 -52.97 -27.77 -35.01
N GLY A 682 -53.52 -28.48 -33.99
CA GLY A 682 -54.81 -28.35 -33.27
C GLY A 682 -55.50 -29.72 -33.01
N ALA A 683 -56.33 -29.94 -31.99
CA ALA A 683 -56.70 -29.17 -30.78
C ALA A 683 -57.56 -30.04 -29.81
N GLU A 684 -57.86 -29.52 -28.61
CA GLU A 684 -58.97 -29.89 -27.67
C GLU A 684 -58.96 -31.24 -26.88
N GLU A 685 -59.16 -31.13 -25.55
CA GLU A 685 -59.92 -32.01 -24.60
C GLU A 685 -59.55 -33.53 -24.46
N ASP A 686 -59.91 -34.32 -23.43
CA ASP A 686 -60.98 -34.25 -22.41
C ASP A 686 -60.72 -35.14 -21.14
N ALA A 687 -61.45 -34.87 -20.05
CA ALA A 687 -61.93 -35.71 -18.93
C ALA A 687 -61.10 -36.87 -18.26
N ALA A 688 -60.61 -36.56 -17.04
CA ALA A 688 -61.12 -37.04 -15.72
C ALA A 688 -61.05 -38.53 -15.21
N ASP A 689 -60.52 -38.65 -13.98
CA ASP A 689 -61.08 -39.35 -12.79
C ASP A 689 -61.32 -40.88 -12.77
N THR A 690 -60.54 -41.62 -11.93
CA THR A 690 -61.06 -42.32 -10.71
C THR A 690 -59.99 -43.16 -9.99
N ALA A 691 -60.05 -43.19 -8.65
CA ALA A 691 -59.18 -44.01 -7.78
C ALA A 691 -59.78 -45.41 -7.48
N SER A 692 -58.93 -46.39 -7.13
CA SER A 692 -59.32 -47.68 -6.52
C SER A 692 -58.13 -48.36 -5.83
N GLU A 693 -58.38 -49.05 -4.71
CA GLU A 693 -57.36 -49.63 -3.82
C GLU A 693 -57.10 -51.14 -4.04
N ASP A 694 -55.91 -51.58 -3.60
CA ASP A 694 -55.58 -52.88 -2.97
C ASP A 694 -55.67 -54.20 -3.79
N THR A 695 -54.50 -54.81 -4.07
CA THR A 695 -54.11 -56.16 -3.53
C THR A 695 -52.72 -56.62 -4.00
N ALA A 696 -51.95 -57.25 -3.11
CA ALA A 696 -50.52 -57.55 -3.29
C ALA A 696 -50.18 -58.92 -3.94
N SER A 697 -48.97 -59.02 -4.51
CA SER A 697 -48.24 -60.27 -4.78
C SER A 697 -46.72 -60.02 -4.83
N GLU A 698 -45.92 -60.98 -4.36
CA GLU A 698 -44.45 -60.93 -4.33
C GLU A 698 -43.81 -61.19 -5.72
N ALA A 699 -42.73 -60.47 -6.06
CA ALA A 699 -41.38 -61.04 -6.33
C ALA A 699 -40.42 -60.06 -7.04
N ALA A 700 -39.17 -60.04 -6.57
CA ALA A 700 -38.02 -59.22 -7.00
C ALA A 700 -37.75 -59.08 -8.51
N ASP A 701 -37.25 -57.91 -8.94
CA ASP A 701 -35.80 -57.70 -9.16
C ASP A 701 -35.42 -56.20 -9.12
N ALA A 702 -34.15 -55.89 -8.79
CA ALA A 702 -33.49 -54.57 -8.75
C ALA A 702 -34.11 -53.42 -7.89
N PRO A 703 -33.29 -52.53 -7.27
CA PRO A 703 -33.73 -51.17 -6.96
C PRO A 703 -33.77 -50.34 -8.24
N ALA A 704 -34.78 -49.50 -8.38
CA ALA A 704 -34.74 -48.34 -9.26
C ALA A 704 -34.36 -47.10 -8.42
N SER A 705 -34.03 -46.01 -9.09
CA SER A 705 -33.86 -44.68 -8.51
C SER A 705 -34.90 -44.38 -7.44
N ALA A 706 -34.46 -43.87 -6.28
CA ALA A 706 -35.37 -43.18 -5.38
C ALA A 706 -35.70 -41.82 -6.00
N ASP A 707 -36.97 -41.44 -6.03
CA ASP A 707 -37.30 -40.01 -5.98
C ASP A 707 -36.89 -39.56 -4.58
N ALA A 708 -35.93 -38.63 -4.45
CA ALA A 708 -35.55 -38.08 -3.15
C ALA A 708 -36.76 -37.36 -2.53
N THR A 709 -37.30 -37.89 -1.44
CA THR A 709 -38.29 -37.15 -0.66
C THR A 709 -37.58 -36.06 0.13
N ALA A 710 -38.14 -34.84 0.13
CA ALA A 710 -37.61 -33.67 0.86
C ALA A 710 -37.69 -33.78 2.41
N SER A 711 -37.56 -34.99 2.93
CA SER A 711 -37.34 -35.38 4.33
C SER A 711 -35.96 -35.99 4.57
N ASP A 712 -35.18 -36.24 3.51
CA ASP A 712 -33.95 -37.03 3.53
C ASP A 712 -32.72 -36.22 3.10
N LEU A 713 -32.90 -34.95 2.70
CA LEU A 713 -31.82 -33.96 2.48
C LEU A 713 -31.35 -33.33 3.81
N PRO A 714 -30.09 -32.87 3.92
CA PRO A 714 -29.61 -32.14 5.09
C PRO A 714 -30.33 -30.79 5.30
N GLU A 715 -30.33 -30.31 6.55
CA GLU A 715 -30.76 -28.93 6.87
C GLU A 715 -29.71 -27.93 6.36
N CYS A 716 -30.13 -26.74 5.93
CA CYS A 716 -29.22 -25.71 5.43
C CYS A 716 -28.21 -25.27 6.49
N PRO A 717 -26.89 -25.29 6.20
CA PRO A 717 -25.88 -24.71 7.07
C PRO A 717 -26.09 -23.20 7.28
N VAL A 718 -25.59 -22.70 8.41
CA VAL A 718 -25.70 -21.27 8.81
C VAL A 718 -24.41 -20.48 8.57
N ASP A 719 -23.32 -21.17 8.24
CA ASP A 719 -21.99 -20.65 7.92
C ASP A 719 -21.34 -21.52 6.85
N LEU A 720 -20.28 -21.02 6.22
CA LEU A 720 -19.65 -21.67 5.06
C LEU A 720 -18.90 -22.96 5.41
N ALA A 721 -18.14 -23.00 6.51
CA ALA A 721 -17.41 -24.23 6.86
C ALA A 721 -18.37 -25.35 7.30
N SER A 722 -19.55 -25.04 7.84
CA SER A 722 -20.60 -26.05 8.07
C SER A 722 -21.15 -26.71 6.79
N TYR A 723 -20.81 -26.25 5.58
CA TYR A 723 -21.05 -27.02 4.36
C TYR A 723 -20.12 -28.25 4.27
N THR A 724 -18.93 -28.24 4.89
CA THR A 724 -17.97 -29.36 4.85
C THR A 724 -18.59 -30.68 5.34
N ASP A 725 -19.33 -30.62 6.45
CA ASP A 725 -20.08 -31.74 7.04
C ASP A 725 -21.40 -32.05 6.30
N ALA A 726 -22.06 -31.04 5.73
CA ALA A 726 -23.37 -31.20 5.10
C ALA A 726 -23.29 -31.85 3.70
N VAL A 727 -22.25 -31.55 2.94
CA VAL A 727 -22.13 -31.96 1.54
C VAL A 727 -21.99 -33.48 1.35
N PRO A 728 -21.23 -34.26 2.16
CA PRO A 728 -21.26 -35.72 2.09
C PRO A 728 -22.67 -36.33 2.30
N ALA A 729 -23.49 -35.70 3.14
CA ALA A 729 -24.89 -36.11 3.33
C ALA A 729 -25.79 -35.70 2.16
N LEU A 730 -25.54 -34.55 1.54
CA LEU A 730 -26.20 -34.10 0.31
C LEU A 730 -25.90 -35.07 -0.86
N ILE A 731 -24.62 -35.32 -1.13
CA ILE A 731 -24.17 -36.23 -2.19
C ILE A 731 -24.78 -37.64 -2.00
N ALA A 732 -24.82 -38.15 -0.77
CA ALA A 732 -25.43 -39.45 -0.46
C ALA A 732 -26.96 -39.47 -0.61
N ALA A 733 -27.63 -38.32 -0.59
CA ALA A 733 -29.08 -38.19 -0.77
C ALA A 733 -29.49 -37.99 -2.24
N THR A 734 -28.73 -37.20 -3.00
CA THR A 734 -28.97 -36.92 -4.43
C THR A 734 -28.33 -37.96 -5.36
N GLY A 735 -27.26 -38.64 -4.91
CA GLY A 735 -26.42 -39.48 -5.75
C GLY A 735 -25.52 -38.67 -6.70
N ALA A 736 -25.02 -37.52 -6.25
CA ALA A 736 -24.26 -36.53 -7.03
C ALA A 736 -25.03 -35.93 -8.23
N ASP A 737 -26.38 -35.93 -8.22
CA ASP A 737 -27.14 -35.21 -9.25
C ASP A 737 -27.00 -33.69 -9.05
N VAL A 738 -26.27 -33.06 -9.96
CA VAL A 738 -25.97 -31.62 -9.97
C VAL A 738 -27.23 -30.77 -9.81
N ALA A 739 -28.32 -31.11 -10.50
CA ALA A 739 -29.54 -30.30 -10.49
C ALA A 739 -30.32 -30.44 -9.17
N GLU A 740 -30.23 -31.57 -8.47
CA GLU A 740 -30.75 -31.69 -7.09
C GLU A 740 -29.85 -30.97 -6.07
N MET A 741 -28.53 -30.93 -6.29
CA MET A 741 -27.57 -30.23 -5.43
C MET A 741 -27.66 -28.69 -5.57
N GLU A 742 -27.69 -28.16 -6.79
CA GLU A 742 -27.97 -26.75 -7.09
C GLU A 742 -29.30 -26.31 -6.49
N ALA A 743 -30.36 -27.13 -6.62
CA ALA A 743 -31.67 -26.83 -6.06
C ALA A 743 -31.70 -26.82 -4.52
N TRP A 744 -30.81 -27.56 -3.86
CA TRP A 744 -30.61 -27.48 -2.41
C TRP A 744 -29.83 -26.23 -2.02
N LEU A 745 -28.69 -25.94 -2.67
CA LEU A 745 -27.89 -24.73 -2.40
C LEU A 745 -28.68 -23.43 -2.61
N ALA A 746 -29.43 -23.32 -3.71
CA ALA A 746 -30.31 -22.19 -3.97
C ALA A 746 -31.50 -22.14 -2.98
N GLY A 747 -31.92 -23.29 -2.44
CA GLY A 747 -32.86 -23.39 -1.33
C GLY A 747 -32.29 -22.89 0.01
N CYS A 748 -30.97 -22.84 0.15
CA CYS A 748 -30.21 -22.34 1.29
C CYS A 748 -29.59 -20.94 1.07
N ASP A 749 -29.87 -20.29 -0.07
CA ASP A 749 -29.29 -19.00 -0.51
C ASP A 749 -27.75 -19.00 -0.66
N ALA A 750 -27.16 -20.19 -0.83
CA ALA A 750 -25.72 -20.40 -1.08
C ALA A 750 -25.37 -20.59 -2.57
N LEU A 751 -26.34 -20.39 -3.46
CA LEU A 751 -26.18 -20.36 -4.92
C LEU A 751 -27.24 -19.43 -5.52
N GLY A 752 -26.86 -18.59 -6.49
CA GLY A 752 -27.72 -17.61 -7.14
C GLY A 752 -27.32 -17.39 -8.60
N GLU A 753 -28.03 -16.50 -9.32
CA GLU A 753 -27.86 -16.33 -10.78
C GLU A 753 -26.41 -15.97 -11.20
N ASN A 754 -25.68 -15.26 -10.33
CA ASN A 754 -24.29 -14.82 -10.54
C ASN A 754 -23.35 -15.22 -9.37
N ARG A 755 -23.71 -16.20 -8.52
CA ARG A 755 -22.84 -16.61 -7.39
C ARG A 755 -22.93 -18.10 -7.07
N GLY A 756 -21.78 -18.69 -6.79
CA GLY A 756 -21.62 -20.09 -6.44
C GLY A 756 -21.86 -21.08 -7.59
N ALA A 757 -21.43 -22.33 -7.38
CA ALA A 757 -21.44 -23.38 -8.41
C ALA A 757 -21.40 -24.80 -7.80
N VAL A 758 -21.79 -25.78 -8.61
CA VAL A 758 -21.58 -27.22 -8.37
C VAL A 758 -21.01 -27.83 -9.65
N VAL A 759 -19.92 -28.59 -9.56
CA VAL A 759 -19.40 -29.39 -10.67
C VAL A 759 -19.20 -30.84 -10.21
N VAL A 760 -19.47 -31.75 -11.14
CA VAL A 760 -19.21 -33.19 -11.01
C VAL A 760 -18.40 -33.61 -12.22
N ALA A 761 -17.16 -34.06 -11.99
CA ALA A 761 -16.15 -34.38 -12.99
C ALA A 761 -15.06 -35.25 -12.35
N ASP A 762 -14.29 -35.97 -13.16
CA ASP A 762 -13.03 -36.63 -12.79
C ASP A 762 -11.98 -35.53 -12.54
N LEU A 763 -11.55 -35.28 -11.29
CA LEU A 763 -10.66 -34.16 -10.92
C LEU A 763 -9.23 -34.61 -10.58
N ASP A 764 -9.03 -35.89 -10.28
CA ASP A 764 -7.75 -36.50 -9.91
C ASP A 764 -7.19 -37.48 -10.99
N ASP A 765 -7.97 -37.68 -12.06
CA ASP A 765 -7.71 -38.56 -13.21
C ASP A 765 -7.69 -40.08 -12.87
N ASP A 766 -8.32 -40.54 -11.77
CA ASP A 766 -8.51 -41.98 -11.48
C ASP A 766 -9.64 -42.66 -12.30
N GLY A 767 -10.66 -41.89 -12.71
CA GLY A 767 -11.75 -42.35 -13.57
C GLY A 767 -13.13 -42.58 -12.92
N ASP A 768 -13.33 -42.25 -11.64
CA ASP A 768 -14.66 -42.06 -11.03
C ASP A 768 -15.03 -40.55 -10.96
N ASP A 769 -16.32 -40.19 -10.81
CA ASP A 769 -16.78 -38.78 -10.85
C ASP A 769 -16.68 -38.11 -9.46
N ASP A 770 -15.76 -37.15 -9.31
CA ASP A 770 -15.57 -36.29 -8.12
C ASP A 770 -16.59 -35.15 -8.02
N VAL A 771 -16.52 -34.36 -6.94
CA VAL A 771 -17.48 -33.29 -6.62
C VAL A 771 -16.74 -32.02 -6.14
N ALA A 772 -16.91 -30.91 -6.87
CA ALA A 772 -16.45 -29.57 -6.48
C ALA A 772 -17.64 -28.63 -6.19
N LEU A 773 -17.64 -27.96 -5.03
CA LEU A 773 -18.66 -26.97 -4.68
C LEU A 773 -18.06 -25.61 -4.36
N PHE A 774 -18.79 -24.59 -4.77
CA PHE A 774 -18.51 -23.18 -4.49
C PHE A 774 -19.75 -22.60 -3.78
N PRO A 775 -20.03 -22.91 -2.50
CA PRO A 775 -21.12 -22.27 -1.79
C PRO A 775 -20.81 -20.78 -1.61
N THR A 776 -21.76 -19.90 -1.94
CA THR A 776 -21.59 -18.44 -1.81
C THR A 776 -22.84 -17.80 -1.21
N ILE A 777 -22.73 -17.33 0.03
CA ILE A 777 -23.79 -16.67 0.80
C ILE A 777 -23.62 -15.14 0.75
N ILE A 778 -24.64 -14.41 1.20
CA ILE A 778 -24.53 -12.97 1.50
C ILE A 778 -24.54 -12.77 3.01
N SER A 779 -23.60 -11.99 3.53
CA SER A 779 -23.54 -11.57 4.93
C SER A 779 -23.09 -10.11 5.04
N ASP A 780 -23.27 -9.53 6.22
CA ASP A 780 -22.72 -8.24 6.63
C ASP A 780 -21.18 -8.24 6.79
N ARG A 781 -20.55 -9.42 6.71
CA ARG A 781 -19.11 -9.66 6.87
C ARG A 781 -18.43 -10.16 5.58
N GLY A 782 -19.16 -10.23 4.47
CA GLY A 782 -18.63 -10.80 3.23
C GLY A 782 -17.76 -9.82 2.46
N TYR A 783 -16.59 -10.27 2.03
CA TYR A 783 -15.59 -9.41 1.41
C TYR A 783 -15.92 -9.12 -0.06
N GLY A 784 -16.66 -9.98 -0.76
CA GLY A 784 -17.06 -9.79 -2.16
C GLY A 784 -18.24 -8.83 -2.35
N ARG A 785 -18.51 -8.44 -3.60
CA ARG A 785 -19.40 -7.31 -3.93
C ARG A 785 -20.81 -7.47 -3.35
N GLY A 786 -21.20 -6.50 -2.51
CA GLY A 786 -22.50 -6.50 -1.83
C GLY A 786 -22.60 -7.43 -0.62
N GLY A 787 -21.48 -7.78 0.03
CA GLY A 787 -21.44 -8.66 1.18
C GLY A 787 -21.37 -10.14 0.80
N ALA A 788 -20.88 -10.47 -0.40
CA ALA A 788 -20.79 -11.84 -0.87
C ALA A 788 -19.58 -12.55 -0.25
N GLN A 789 -19.78 -13.78 0.22
CA GLN A 789 -18.70 -14.61 0.76
C GLN A 789 -18.92 -16.06 0.37
N GLY A 790 -17.85 -16.74 -0.06
CA GLY A 790 -17.90 -18.17 -0.32
C GLY A 790 -16.71 -18.95 0.21
N ALA A 791 -16.66 -20.21 -0.20
CA ALA A 791 -15.57 -21.15 0.00
C ALA A 791 -15.44 -22.03 -1.24
N VAL A 792 -14.30 -22.68 -1.43
CA VAL A 792 -14.11 -23.76 -2.40
C VAL A 792 -13.98 -25.08 -1.64
N LEU A 793 -14.76 -26.10 -2.01
CA LEU A 793 -14.78 -27.40 -1.35
C LEU A 793 -14.57 -28.51 -2.38
N LEU A 794 -13.44 -29.22 -2.31
CA LEU A 794 -13.10 -30.29 -3.24
C LEU A 794 -13.24 -31.66 -2.56
N TYR A 795 -14.09 -32.52 -3.13
CA TYR A 795 -14.35 -33.87 -2.64
C TYR A 795 -13.99 -34.92 -3.70
N HIS A 796 -13.02 -35.78 -3.38
CA HIS A 796 -12.74 -36.96 -4.19
C HIS A 796 -13.73 -38.09 -3.90
N ALA A 797 -14.04 -38.85 -4.94
CA ALA A 797 -14.77 -40.10 -4.90
C ALA A 797 -13.90 -41.24 -4.34
N SER A 798 -14.36 -42.48 -4.50
CA SER A 798 -13.54 -43.67 -4.22
C SER A 798 -14.10 -44.93 -4.86
N ASP A 799 -13.23 -45.94 -5.00
CA ASP A 799 -13.46 -47.36 -5.30
C ASP A 799 -14.66 -48.02 -4.53
N ALA A 800 -15.21 -47.35 -3.51
CA ALA A 800 -16.36 -47.76 -2.70
C ALA A 800 -17.68 -46.98 -2.96
N GLY A 801 -17.63 -45.82 -3.63
CA GLY A 801 -18.73 -44.85 -3.73
C GLY A 801 -18.93 -44.01 -2.47
N GLU A 802 -17.87 -43.81 -1.68
CA GLU A 802 -17.82 -42.89 -0.53
C GLU A 802 -16.97 -41.67 -0.92
N TYR A 803 -17.44 -40.45 -0.61
CA TYR A 803 -16.71 -39.20 -0.92
C TYR A 803 -15.95 -38.68 0.30
N ALA A 804 -14.75 -38.16 0.08
CA ALA A 804 -13.88 -37.56 1.10
C ALA A 804 -13.54 -36.12 0.72
N LEU A 805 -13.64 -35.20 1.67
CA LEU A 805 -13.09 -33.84 1.52
C LEU A 805 -11.57 -33.95 1.47
N VAL A 806 -10.95 -33.36 0.44
CA VAL A 806 -9.50 -33.45 0.22
C VAL A 806 -8.81 -32.09 0.22
N GLU A 807 -9.49 -31.02 -0.16
CA GLU A 807 -8.93 -29.66 -0.15
C GLU A 807 -10.03 -28.61 0.07
N THR A 808 -9.67 -27.55 0.79
CA THR A 808 -10.50 -26.37 1.05
C THR A 808 -9.62 -25.11 0.99
N PRO A 809 -9.42 -24.52 -0.20
CA PRO A 809 -8.71 -23.26 -0.37
C PRO A 809 -9.34 -22.16 0.49
N GLU A 810 -8.51 -21.27 1.03
CA GLU A 810 -8.97 -20.14 1.84
C GLU A 810 -9.40 -18.98 0.94
N VAL A 811 -10.62 -18.49 1.10
CA VAL A 811 -11.26 -17.55 0.17
C VAL A 811 -11.64 -16.26 0.89
N TYR A 812 -11.06 -15.13 0.48
CA TYR A 812 -11.38 -13.80 1.03
C TYR A 812 -12.28 -12.99 0.09
N GLY A 813 -13.46 -13.54 -0.24
CA GLY A 813 -14.42 -12.88 -1.11
C GLY A 813 -15.48 -13.79 -1.72
N SER A 814 -15.95 -13.43 -2.91
CA SER A 814 -16.93 -14.19 -3.69
C SER A 814 -16.21 -15.06 -4.73
N PRO A 815 -16.07 -16.38 -4.53
CA PRO A 815 -15.43 -17.26 -5.49
C PRO A 815 -16.39 -17.55 -6.67
N THR A 816 -15.88 -17.50 -7.89
CA THR A 816 -16.60 -17.82 -9.11
C THR A 816 -15.72 -18.71 -9.98
N LEU A 817 -16.21 -19.92 -10.28
CA LEU A 817 -15.49 -20.88 -11.12
C LEU A 817 -15.29 -20.31 -12.54
N LEU A 818 -14.06 -20.39 -13.04
CA LEU A 818 -13.69 -20.01 -14.41
C LEU A 818 -13.70 -21.22 -15.34
N ALA A 819 -13.01 -22.30 -14.96
CA ALA A 819 -12.90 -23.51 -15.77
C ALA A 819 -12.50 -24.75 -14.94
N ILE A 820 -12.88 -25.93 -15.44
CA ILE A 820 -12.33 -27.24 -15.07
C ILE A 820 -12.13 -28.01 -16.37
N ASP A 821 -10.87 -28.21 -16.78
CA ASP A 821 -10.44 -28.87 -18.03
C ASP A 821 -8.93 -29.16 -17.97
N ASP A 822 -8.37 -29.81 -19.00
CA ASP A 822 -6.92 -29.83 -19.25
C ASP A 822 -6.51 -28.45 -19.82
N LEU A 823 -6.21 -27.51 -18.93
CA LEU A 823 -5.99 -26.10 -19.29
C LEU A 823 -4.60 -25.89 -19.91
N ASN A 824 -3.61 -26.71 -19.54
CA ASN A 824 -2.25 -26.60 -20.08
C ASN A 824 -1.86 -27.63 -21.18
N ASP A 825 -2.72 -28.57 -21.58
CA ASP A 825 -2.46 -29.66 -22.56
C ASP A 825 -1.32 -30.62 -22.12
N ASP A 826 -1.14 -30.85 -20.81
CA ASP A 826 -0.26 -31.90 -20.28
C ASP A 826 -0.92 -33.24 -19.96
N GLY A 827 -2.26 -33.26 -19.91
CA GLY A 827 -3.05 -34.45 -19.64
C GLY A 827 -3.38 -34.68 -18.17
N LYS A 828 -3.52 -33.60 -17.41
CA LYS A 828 -4.15 -33.50 -16.08
C LYS A 828 -5.39 -32.63 -16.14
N THR A 829 -6.25 -32.72 -15.13
CA THR A 829 -7.32 -31.74 -14.91
C THR A 829 -6.87 -30.59 -14.00
N GLU A 830 -7.00 -29.35 -14.48
CA GLU A 830 -6.88 -28.14 -13.68
C GLU A 830 -8.25 -27.66 -13.18
N ILE A 831 -8.27 -27.03 -12.01
CA ILE A 831 -9.43 -26.33 -11.44
C ILE A 831 -9.04 -24.86 -11.28
N ALA A 832 -9.74 -23.95 -11.98
CA ALA A 832 -9.48 -22.52 -11.98
C ALA A 832 -10.72 -21.71 -11.53
N TRP A 833 -10.54 -20.78 -10.59
CA TRP A 833 -11.59 -19.84 -10.17
C TRP A 833 -11.02 -18.45 -9.92
N GLN A 834 -11.90 -17.46 -9.97
CA GLN A 834 -11.60 -16.11 -9.49
C GLN A 834 -12.22 -15.89 -8.11
N VAL A 835 -11.57 -15.09 -7.26
CA VAL A 835 -12.14 -14.55 -6.02
C VAL A 835 -12.31 -13.04 -6.21
N GLU A 836 -13.54 -12.54 -6.17
CA GLU A 836 -13.80 -11.09 -6.10
C GLU A 836 -13.77 -10.67 -4.62
N GLY A 837 -12.74 -9.95 -4.21
CA GLY A 837 -12.59 -9.33 -2.90
C GLY A 837 -12.67 -7.80 -3.01
N CYS A 838 -13.64 -7.20 -2.31
CA CYS A 838 -13.95 -5.77 -2.36
C CYS A 838 -13.65 -5.08 -1.03
N SER A 839 -12.93 -3.96 -1.13
CA SER A 839 -12.78 -3.02 -0.01
C SER A 839 -13.52 -1.72 -0.38
N THR A 840 -12.78 -0.71 -0.80
CA THR A 840 -13.34 0.52 -1.40
C THR A 840 -13.43 0.40 -2.93
N PHE A 841 -12.60 -0.45 -3.54
CA PHE A 841 -12.81 -1.03 -4.87
C PHE A 841 -12.68 -2.56 -4.81
N CYS A 842 -13.12 -3.27 -5.85
CA CYS A 842 -13.02 -4.71 -5.99
C CYS A 842 -11.75 -5.14 -6.74
N VAL A 843 -11.05 -6.13 -6.19
CA VAL A 843 -9.97 -6.87 -6.83
C VAL A 843 -10.48 -8.26 -7.18
N ILE A 844 -10.14 -8.74 -8.37
CA ILE A 844 -10.21 -10.15 -8.71
C ILE A 844 -8.82 -10.75 -8.54
N GLU A 845 -8.70 -11.81 -7.76
CA GLU A 845 -7.55 -12.73 -7.79
C GLU A 845 -7.95 -14.02 -8.51
N VAL A 846 -7.03 -14.65 -9.25
CA VAL A 846 -7.26 -15.94 -9.90
C VAL A 846 -6.39 -17.02 -9.28
N GLU A 847 -7.05 -18.02 -8.70
CA GLU A 847 -6.42 -19.21 -8.12
C GLU A 847 -6.60 -20.39 -9.08
N MET A 848 -5.58 -21.26 -9.14
CA MET A 848 -5.59 -22.44 -10.00
C MET A 848 -4.79 -23.58 -9.38
N VAL A 849 -5.41 -24.74 -9.23
CA VAL A 849 -4.76 -25.96 -8.71
C VAL A 849 -4.91 -27.14 -9.66
N ALA A 850 -3.96 -28.06 -9.60
CA ALA A 850 -4.02 -29.37 -10.25
C ALA A 850 -3.64 -30.47 -9.26
N TRP A 851 -4.13 -31.70 -9.47
CA TRP A 851 -3.73 -32.86 -8.67
C TRP A 851 -2.31 -33.30 -9.03
N ASP A 852 -1.41 -33.50 -8.06
CA ASP A 852 -0.05 -34.00 -8.31
C ASP A 852 0.05 -35.54 -8.26
N GLY A 853 -0.95 -36.19 -7.68
CA GLY A 853 -1.02 -37.63 -7.39
C GLY A 853 -1.04 -37.98 -5.90
N GLU A 854 -0.85 -36.99 -5.02
CA GLU A 854 -0.90 -37.11 -3.55
C GLU A 854 -1.62 -35.91 -2.88
N GLN A 855 -1.55 -34.70 -3.47
CA GLN A 855 -2.30 -33.50 -3.06
C GLN A 855 -2.63 -32.56 -4.24
N TYR A 856 -3.47 -31.54 -4.01
CA TYR A 856 -3.60 -30.41 -4.93
C TYR A 856 -2.41 -29.46 -4.77
N VAL A 857 -1.86 -28.99 -5.88
CA VAL A 857 -0.76 -28.03 -5.90
C VAL A 857 -1.11 -26.82 -6.76
N ASP A 858 -0.63 -25.66 -6.35
CA ASP A 858 -0.83 -24.39 -7.03
C ASP A 858 -0.11 -24.39 -8.39
N VAL A 859 -0.85 -24.17 -9.48
CA VAL A 859 -0.35 -24.20 -10.88
C VAL A 859 -0.45 -22.84 -11.57
N ILE A 860 -0.55 -21.76 -10.80
CA ILE A 860 -0.39 -20.37 -11.24
C ILE A 860 0.63 -19.68 -10.32
N GLU A 861 1.47 -18.81 -10.87
CA GLU A 861 2.40 -18.01 -10.06
C GLU A 861 1.65 -16.89 -9.31
N PRO A 862 2.09 -16.47 -8.11
CA PRO A 862 1.36 -15.49 -7.31
C PRO A 862 1.15 -14.13 -8.00
N GLY A 863 0.07 -13.44 -7.61
CA GLY A 863 -0.24 -12.09 -8.11
C GLY A 863 -0.96 -12.09 -9.46
N ALA A 864 -1.80 -13.10 -9.74
CA ALA A 864 -2.75 -13.09 -10.84
C ALA A 864 -3.98 -12.22 -10.49
N THR A 865 -3.74 -10.93 -10.26
CA THR A 865 -4.70 -9.99 -9.65
C THR A 865 -5.03 -8.81 -10.56
N ILE A 866 -6.31 -8.39 -10.60
CA ILE A 866 -6.79 -7.27 -11.43
C ILE A 866 -7.88 -6.46 -10.69
N ALA A 867 -7.68 -5.16 -10.50
CA ALA A 867 -8.71 -4.28 -9.91
C ALA A 867 -9.79 -3.87 -10.93
N GLU A 868 -11.05 -3.90 -10.50
CA GLU A 868 -12.28 -3.63 -11.28
C GLU A 868 -12.22 -4.23 -12.69
N GLY A 869 -11.83 -5.50 -12.77
CA GLY A 869 -11.58 -6.21 -14.01
C GLY A 869 -12.43 -7.46 -14.22
N THR A 870 -11.90 -8.35 -15.04
CA THR A 870 -12.49 -9.65 -15.41
C THR A 870 -11.38 -10.66 -15.65
N ALA A 871 -11.65 -11.94 -15.36
CA ALA A 871 -10.79 -13.07 -15.70
C ALA A 871 -11.51 -13.99 -16.71
N SER A 872 -10.77 -14.52 -17.70
CA SER A 872 -11.33 -15.45 -18.70
C SER A 872 -10.24 -16.28 -19.39
N PHE A 873 -10.57 -17.45 -19.93
CA PHE A 873 -9.64 -18.26 -20.73
C PHE A 873 -9.88 -18.09 -22.23
N GLU A 874 -8.80 -17.95 -23.00
CA GLU A 874 -8.79 -18.01 -24.46
C GLU A 874 -7.88 -19.16 -24.96
N PRO A 875 -8.10 -19.71 -26.17
CA PRO A 875 -7.25 -20.76 -26.73
C PRO A 875 -5.81 -20.28 -26.99
N GLY A 876 -4.82 -21.10 -26.62
CA GLY A 876 -3.40 -20.81 -26.78
C GLY A 876 -2.89 -20.73 -28.23
N THR A 877 -1.62 -20.38 -28.37
CA THR A 877 -0.91 -20.23 -29.64
C THR A 877 -0.03 -21.46 -29.93
N ASP A 878 0.68 -21.51 -31.07
CA ASP A 878 1.65 -22.59 -31.34
C ASP A 878 2.83 -22.60 -30.30
N ASP A 879 3.02 -21.53 -29.53
CA ASP A 879 4.12 -21.33 -28.57
C ASP A 879 3.68 -21.33 -27.08
N THR A 880 2.37 -21.42 -26.79
CA THR A 880 1.78 -21.53 -25.44
C THR A 880 0.87 -22.76 -25.37
N ALA A 881 1.07 -23.62 -24.36
CA ALA A 881 0.33 -24.89 -24.29
C ALA A 881 -1.12 -24.67 -23.80
N GLY A 882 -2.05 -25.51 -24.27
CA GLY A 882 -3.46 -25.47 -23.89
C GLY A 882 -4.18 -24.14 -24.14
N GLN A 883 -4.58 -23.49 -23.05
CA GLN A 883 -5.33 -22.23 -22.98
C GLN A 883 -4.48 -21.15 -22.30
N VAL A 884 -4.82 -19.88 -22.48
CA VAL A 884 -4.20 -18.74 -21.80
C VAL A 884 -5.24 -18.02 -20.95
N LEU A 885 -4.85 -17.65 -19.72
CA LEU A 885 -5.67 -16.83 -18.85
C LEU A 885 -5.47 -15.36 -19.23
N ILE A 886 -6.58 -14.67 -19.46
CA ILE A 886 -6.66 -13.25 -19.75
C ILE A 886 -7.25 -12.55 -18.53
N LEU A 887 -6.50 -11.60 -17.97
CA LEU A 887 -7.03 -10.60 -17.04
C LEU A 887 -7.22 -9.29 -17.80
N ALA A 888 -8.35 -8.62 -17.63
CA ALA A 888 -8.62 -7.33 -18.28
C ALA A 888 -9.42 -6.41 -17.36
N GLY A 889 -8.91 -5.20 -17.14
CA GLY A 889 -9.43 -4.23 -16.16
C GLY A 889 -8.36 -3.18 -15.84
N GLY A 890 -8.33 -2.65 -14.61
CA GLY A 890 -7.18 -1.93 -14.08
C GLY A 890 -7.44 -0.51 -13.60
N VAL A 891 -7.16 -0.27 -12.31
CA VAL A 891 -7.28 1.03 -11.63
C VAL A 891 -6.03 1.28 -10.77
N SER A 892 -5.33 2.40 -10.96
CA SER A 892 -4.07 2.70 -10.25
C SER A 892 -4.28 3.68 -9.10
N GLY A 893 -4.15 3.20 -7.87
CA GLY A 893 -4.26 4.00 -6.65
C GLY A 893 -4.16 3.13 -5.39
N THR A 894 -4.77 3.58 -4.29
CA THR A 894 -5.10 2.75 -3.11
C THR A 894 -6.61 2.53 -3.06
N PRO A 895 -7.17 1.68 -2.18
CA PRO A 895 -8.60 1.64 -1.86
C PRO A 895 -9.35 2.96 -2.02
N GLU A 896 -8.85 4.06 -1.45
CA GLU A 896 -9.51 5.38 -1.47
C GLU A 896 -9.73 5.99 -2.88
N GLY A 897 -9.20 5.35 -3.93
CA GLY A 897 -9.57 5.49 -5.34
C GLY A 897 -8.33 5.47 -6.24
N GLY A 898 -8.53 5.41 -7.57
CA GLY A 898 -7.42 5.44 -8.51
C GLY A 898 -7.81 5.86 -9.93
N LEU A 899 -6.81 6.19 -10.74
CA LEU A 899 -6.98 6.46 -12.17
C LEU A 899 -7.34 5.17 -12.90
N GLU A 900 -8.30 5.22 -13.84
CA GLU A 900 -8.49 4.12 -14.78
C GLU A 900 -7.22 3.95 -15.63
N VAL A 901 -6.57 2.80 -15.52
CA VAL A 901 -5.39 2.41 -16.31
C VAL A 901 -5.69 1.11 -17.06
N PRO A 902 -6.73 1.10 -17.92
CA PRO A 902 -7.23 -0.14 -18.51
C PRO A 902 -6.13 -0.85 -19.28
N HIS A 903 -5.89 -2.09 -18.90
CA HIS A 903 -4.86 -2.96 -19.45
C HIS A 903 -5.36 -4.40 -19.55
N GLN A 904 -4.58 -5.20 -20.26
CA GLN A 904 -4.77 -6.63 -20.40
C GLN A 904 -3.47 -7.34 -20.01
N GLU A 905 -3.60 -8.37 -19.18
CA GLU A 905 -2.55 -9.34 -18.93
C GLU A 905 -2.82 -10.62 -19.71
N VAL A 906 -1.76 -11.35 -20.04
CA VAL A 906 -1.84 -12.72 -20.54
C VAL A 906 -0.94 -13.61 -19.68
N TRP A 907 -1.53 -14.67 -19.15
CA TRP A 907 -0.89 -15.68 -18.32
C TRP A 907 -0.94 -17.03 -19.04
N ALA A 908 0.16 -17.78 -19.03
CA ALA A 908 0.28 -19.05 -19.74
C ALA A 908 1.25 -20.03 -19.07
N SER A 909 0.98 -21.33 -19.18
CA SER A 909 2.00 -22.37 -18.96
C SER A 909 2.93 -22.47 -20.19
N ILE A 910 4.25 -22.54 -19.95
CA ILE A 910 5.25 -22.71 -21.02
C ILE A 910 6.24 -23.82 -20.62
N ASN A 911 6.24 -24.93 -21.38
CA ASN A 911 6.98 -26.16 -21.07
C ASN A 911 6.54 -26.84 -19.75
N ASN A 912 5.25 -26.76 -19.40
CA ASN A 912 4.67 -27.40 -18.22
C ASN A 912 5.20 -26.83 -16.89
N THR A 913 5.42 -25.52 -16.85
CA THR A 913 5.51 -24.74 -15.60
C THR A 913 4.10 -24.41 -15.11
N PRO A 914 3.94 -23.91 -13.88
CA PRO A 914 2.80 -23.06 -13.53
C PRO A 914 2.54 -21.96 -14.57
N TYR A 915 1.30 -21.47 -14.61
CA TYR A 915 0.90 -20.29 -15.37
C TYR A 915 1.69 -19.07 -14.87
N GLN A 916 2.49 -18.48 -15.75
CA GLN A 916 3.24 -17.25 -15.47
C GLN A 916 2.73 -16.09 -16.32
N ARG A 917 2.97 -14.85 -15.87
CA ARG A 917 2.59 -13.64 -16.59
C ARG A 917 3.51 -13.43 -17.81
N ILE A 918 3.00 -13.67 -19.03
CA ILE A 918 3.81 -13.65 -20.26
C ILE A 918 3.74 -12.34 -21.04
N SER A 919 2.69 -11.53 -20.83
CA SER A 919 2.63 -10.17 -21.37
C SER A 919 1.67 -9.27 -20.59
N TRP A 920 1.93 -7.97 -20.69
CA TRP A 920 1.09 -6.88 -20.22
C TRP A 920 0.86 -5.93 -21.40
N THR A 921 -0.30 -5.28 -21.51
CA THR A 921 -0.56 -4.25 -22.54
C THR A 921 -1.62 -3.25 -22.06
N TYR A 922 -1.31 -1.95 -22.10
CA TYR A 922 -2.28 -0.89 -21.78
C TYR A 922 -3.12 -0.50 -23.00
N ASP A 923 -4.40 -0.16 -22.80
CA ASP A 923 -5.19 0.49 -23.84
C ASP A 923 -4.69 1.93 -24.05
N ARG A 924 -3.91 2.10 -25.11
CA ARG A 924 -3.33 3.39 -25.55
C ARG A 924 -4.36 4.33 -26.19
N SER A 925 -5.65 4.00 -26.17
CA SER A 925 -6.75 4.89 -26.55
C SER A 925 -7.44 5.57 -25.37
N SER A 926 -7.19 5.12 -24.13
CA SER A 926 -7.54 5.84 -22.91
C SER A 926 -6.58 7.00 -22.66
N ASP A 927 -7.06 8.06 -22.01
CA ASP A 927 -6.23 9.22 -21.66
C ASP A 927 -5.14 8.84 -20.64
N ASN A 928 -4.02 9.56 -20.68
CA ASN A 928 -2.78 9.33 -19.91
C ASN A 928 -2.07 7.98 -20.13
N ASN A 929 -2.73 6.97 -20.71
CA ASN A 929 -2.22 5.62 -20.89
C ASN A 929 -1.07 5.46 -21.94
N ASP A 930 -0.54 6.51 -22.58
CA ASP A 930 0.60 6.42 -23.54
C ASP A 930 1.82 7.28 -23.14
N CYS A 931 2.34 7.02 -21.94
CA CYS A 931 3.55 7.63 -21.38
C CYS A 931 4.68 6.61 -21.16
N MET A 932 5.90 7.10 -20.91
CA MET A 932 7.12 6.28 -20.92
C MET A 932 7.14 5.14 -19.87
N ALA A 933 6.64 5.36 -18.66
CA ALA A 933 6.65 4.31 -17.64
C ALA A 933 5.72 3.15 -17.95
N LEU A 934 4.53 3.43 -18.50
CA LEU A 934 3.60 2.38 -18.93
C LEU A 934 4.14 1.60 -20.15
N ARG A 935 5.12 2.14 -20.89
CA ARG A 935 5.90 1.38 -21.89
C ARG A 935 6.99 0.53 -21.25
N LEU A 936 7.55 0.98 -20.14
CA LEU A 936 8.52 0.25 -19.33
C LEU A 936 7.90 -0.97 -18.64
N VAL A 937 6.68 -0.88 -18.10
CA VAL A 937 6.00 -2.02 -17.45
C VAL A 937 5.72 -3.16 -18.44
N GLU A 938 5.27 -2.83 -19.67
CA GLU A 938 5.14 -3.84 -20.75
C GLU A 938 6.47 -4.54 -21.05
N ALA A 939 7.57 -3.77 -21.08
CA ALA A 939 8.91 -4.28 -21.34
C ALA A 939 9.48 -5.12 -20.18
N ASP A 940 9.13 -4.79 -18.93
CA ASP A 940 9.61 -5.50 -17.74
C ASP A 940 8.90 -6.83 -17.52
N VAL A 941 7.57 -6.88 -17.69
CA VAL A 941 6.82 -8.16 -17.71
C VAL A 941 7.34 -9.06 -18.83
N ALA A 942 7.62 -8.51 -20.02
CA ALA A 942 8.23 -9.26 -21.11
C ALA A 942 9.67 -9.71 -20.81
N LEU A 943 10.42 -9.02 -19.94
CA LEU A 943 11.75 -9.43 -19.48
C LEU A 943 11.67 -10.55 -18.42
N GLN A 944 10.71 -10.46 -17.50
CA GLN A 944 10.44 -11.49 -16.49
C GLN A 944 10.05 -12.81 -17.15
N ALA A 945 9.22 -12.78 -18.20
CA ALA A 945 8.87 -13.94 -19.02
C ALA A 945 9.99 -14.43 -19.99
N ALA A 946 11.02 -13.62 -20.24
CA ALA A 946 12.06 -13.90 -21.23
C ALA A 946 12.89 -15.20 -21.02
N PRO A 947 13.04 -15.79 -19.81
CA PRO A 947 13.64 -17.11 -19.64
C PRO A 947 12.83 -18.22 -20.34
N ALA A 948 11.51 -18.08 -20.41
CA ALA A 948 10.61 -19.02 -21.07
C ALA A 948 10.30 -18.64 -22.54
N THR A 949 9.99 -17.36 -22.81
CA THR A 949 9.58 -16.86 -24.13
C THR A 949 10.75 -16.46 -25.05
N GLY A 950 11.88 -16.07 -24.46
CA GLY A 950 13.05 -15.53 -25.16
C GLY A 950 13.09 -13.99 -25.22
N TYR A 951 14.30 -13.45 -25.08
CA TYR A 951 14.57 -12.01 -24.91
C TYR A 951 14.23 -11.09 -26.10
N GLU A 952 13.85 -11.60 -27.27
CA GLU A 952 13.64 -10.77 -28.47
C GLU A 952 12.48 -9.77 -28.28
N ASN A 953 11.37 -10.19 -27.66
CA ASN A 953 10.22 -9.33 -27.35
C ASN A 953 10.58 -8.20 -26.35
N ALA A 954 11.23 -8.56 -25.23
CA ALA A 954 11.68 -7.59 -24.22
C ALA A 954 12.63 -6.54 -24.83
N ILE A 955 13.57 -6.96 -25.69
CA ILE A 955 14.49 -6.07 -26.40
C ILE A 955 13.73 -5.09 -27.31
N GLU A 956 12.73 -5.55 -28.07
CA GLU A 956 11.92 -4.65 -28.92
C GLU A 956 11.08 -3.67 -28.08
N LEU A 957 10.49 -4.12 -26.96
CA LEU A 957 9.69 -3.29 -26.06
C LEU A 957 10.51 -2.21 -25.33
N TYR A 958 11.69 -2.53 -24.77
CA TYR A 958 12.56 -1.50 -24.20
C TYR A 958 13.09 -0.51 -25.25
N ILE A 959 13.30 -0.95 -26.50
CA ILE A 959 13.65 -0.03 -27.60
C ILE A 959 12.48 0.90 -27.94
N ALA A 960 11.24 0.41 -27.87
CA ALA A 960 10.03 1.22 -28.06
C ALA A 960 9.79 2.21 -26.89
N ALA A 961 10.03 1.79 -25.64
CA ALA A 961 9.96 2.66 -24.46
C ALA A 961 10.99 3.81 -24.51
N LEU A 962 12.07 3.67 -25.27
CA LEU A 962 13.08 4.69 -25.51
C LEU A 962 12.78 5.61 -26.71
N ASP A 963 11.56 5.61 -27.28
CA ASP A 963 11.19 6.54 -28.35
C ASP A 963 11.15 8.00 -27.82
N PRO A 964 11.88 8.96 -28.43
CA PRO A 964 11.98 10.34 -27.96
C PRO A 964 10.73 11.19 -28.20
N SER A 965 9.61 10.60 -28.63
CA SER A 965 8.28 11.24 -28.67
C SER A 965 7.39 10.90 -27.47
N LEU A 966 7.74 9.90 -26.67
CA LEU A 966 7.05 9.59 -25.41
C LEU A 966 7.25 10.70 -24.37
N THR A 967 6.23 10.94 -23.57
CA THR A 967 6.27 11.89 -22.45
C THR A 967 6.50 11.17 -21.12
N ALA A 968 6.85 11.97 -20.11
CA ALA A 968 6.65 11.62 -18.71
C ALA A 968 5.21 11.17 -18.45
N CYS A 969 5.02 10.30 -17.46
CA CYS A 969 3.73 9.93 -16.89
C CYS A 969 3.24 10.94 -15.84
N SER A 970 4.02 12.00 -15.55
CA SER A 970 3.77 12.98 -14.49
C SER A 970 3.80 12.35 -13.10
N LEU A 971 4.83 11.53 -12.83
CA LEU A 971 4.99 10.89 -11.52
C LEU A 971 5.11 11.91 -10.40
N PHE A 972 4.31 11.67 -9.36
CA PHE A 972 4.13 12.65 -8.31
C PHE A 972 5.44 13.02 -7.61
N GLY A 973 5.71 14.32 -7.46
CA GLY A 973 6.91 14.84 -6.80
C GLY A 973 8.17 14.91 -7.66
N VAL A 974 8.17 14.31 -8.85
CA VAL A 974 9.30 14.32 -9.80
C VAL A 974 8.98 15.27 -10.96
N THR A 975 9.92 16.11 -11.40
CA THR A 975 9.64 16.90 -12.62
C THR A 975 9.69 16.00 -13.86
N ALA A 976 8.84 16.27 -14.86
CA ALA A 976 8.80 15.52 -16.11
C ALA A 976 10.15 15.39 -16.85
N GLN A 977 11.14 16.26 -16.57
CA GLN A 977 12.49 16.11 -17.09
C GLN A 977 13.34 15.13 -16.26
N GLU A 978 13.23 15.16 -14.94
CA GLU A 978 13.93 14.22 -14.04
C GLU A 978 13.35 12.81 -14.17
N GLU A 979 12.03 12.69 -14.26
CA GLU A 979 11.31 11.44 -14.51
C GLU A 979 11.80 10.76 -15.80
N LEU A 980 11.77 11.48 -16.93
CA LEU A 980 12.28 10.97 -18.20
C LEU A 980 13.78 10.60 -18.15
N ILE A 981 14.59 11.26 -17.33
CA ILE A 981 16.01 10.92 -17.15
C ILE A 981 16.15 9.59 -16.38
N LEU A 982 15.42 9.41 -15.27
CA LEU A 982 15.43 8.19 -14.48
C LEU A 982 14.89 7.00 -15.28
N LEU A 983 13.73 7.17 -15.93
CA LEU A 983 13.11 6.14 -16.77
C LEU A 983 13.99 5.76 -17.97
N GLN A 984 14.64 6.73 -18.64
CA GLN A 984 15.63 6.42 -19.69
C GLN A 984 16.84 5.66 -19.14
N GLY A 985 17.27 5.95 -17.91
CA GLY A 985 18.31 5.19 -17.22
C GLY A 985 17.90 3.73 -17.01
N LEU A 986 16.73 3.51 -16.39
CA LEU A 986 16.16 2.20 -16.10
C LEU A 986 15.94 1.36 -17.38
N ALA A 987 15.26 1.94 -18.37
CA ALA A 987 15.00 1.30 -19.66
C ALA A 987 16.30 0.89 -20.36
N THR A 988 17.32 1.75 -20.33
CA THR A 988 18.59 1.45 -20.99
C THR A 988 19.42 0.42 -20.20
N PHE A 989 19.32 0.41 -18.86
CA PHE A 989 19.96 -0.61 -18.01
C PHE A 989 19.33 -2.00 -18.25
N ARG A 990 18.00 -2.12 -18.16
CA ARG A 990 17.29 -3.38 -18.43
C ARG A 990 17.49 -3.85 -19.88
N LEU A 991 17.51 -2.96 -20.87
CA LEU A 991 17.85 -3.29 -22.26
C LEU A 991 19.26 -3.88 -22.42
N ILE A 992 20.25 -3.36 -21.67
CA ILE A 992 21.62 -3.91 -21.64
C ILE A 992 21.61 -5.34 -21.08
N GLN A 993 20.85 -5.60 -20.01
CA GLN A 993 20.68 -6.94 -19.47
C GLN A 993 20.02 -7.87 -20.49
N ALA A 994 18.86 -7.48 -21.05
CA ALA A 994 18.11 -8.27 -22.02
C ALA A 994 18.94 -8.62 -23.27
N GLN A 995 19.69 -7.66 -23.82
CA GLN A 995 20.62 -7.89 -24.93
C GLN A 995 21.76 -8.85 -24.56
N ALA A 996 22.30 -8.75 -23.34
CA ALA A 996 23.40 -9.60 -22.87
C ALA A 996 22.94 -11.05 -22.63
N TYR A 997 21.80 -11.27 -21.98
CA TYR A 997 21.20 -12.60 -21.80
C TYR A 997 20.72 -13.20 -23.14
N GLY A 998 20.16 -12.40 -24.04
CA GLY A 998 19.88 -12.77 -25.44
C GLY A 998 21.12 -13.07 -26.28
N GLY A 999 22.33 -12.82 -25.76
CA GLY A 999 23.61 -13.17 -26.37
C GLY A 999 24.22 -12.11 -27.30
N ASP A 1000 23.60 -10.94 -27.44
CA ASP A 1000 24.17 -9.79 -28.16
C ASP A 1000 24.86 -8.80 -27.22
N VAL A 1001 25.95 -9.26 -26.59
CA VAL A 1001 26.85 -8.42 -25.79
C VAL A 1001 27.43 -7.24 -26.61
N ALA A 1002 27.48 -7.34 -27.95
CA ALA A 1002 27.93 -6.22 -28.80
C ALA A 1002 26.85 -5.16 -29.01
N GLY A 1003 25.57 -5.55 -28.99
CA GLY A 1003 24.43 -4.67 -28.81
C GLY A 1003 24.50 -3.97 -27.45
N ALA A 1004 24.67 -4.73 -26.37
CA ALA A 1004 24.79 -4.20 -25.01
C ALA A 1004 25.95 -3.16 -24.86
N GLU A 1005 27.14 -3.45 -25.41
CA GLU A 1005 28.25 -2.49 -25.48
C GLU A 1005 27.88 -1.18 -26.22
N ALA A 1006 27.06 -1.27 -27.28
CA ALA A 1006 26.62 -0.11 -28.06
C ALA A 1006 25.52 0.69 -27.35
N THR A 1007 24.60 0.01 -26.66
CA THR A 1007 23.54 0.59 -25.84
C THR A 1007 24.15 1.36 -24.66
N LEU A 1008 25.11 0.76 -23.93
CA LEU A 1008 25.89 1.43 -22.89
C LEU A 1008 26.64 2.67 -23.41
N ALA A 1009 27.23 2.58 -24.61
CA ALA A 1009 27.90 3.71 -25.24
C ALA A 1009 26.93 4.85 -25.63
N GLY A 1010 25.64 4.54 -25.83
CA GLY A 1010 24.56 5.52 -25.97
C GLY A 1010 24.21 6.18 -24.64
N LEU A 1011 23.96 5.37 -23.60
CA LEU A 1011 23.65 5.84 -22.24
C LEU A 1011 24.73 6.81 -21.72
N ASN A 1012 25.99 6.39 -21.77
CA ASN A 1012 27.15 7.21 -21.38
C ASN A 1012 27.40 8.44 -22.27
N ALA A 1013 26.74 8.56 -23.43
CA ALA A 1013 26.77 9.78 -24.25
C ALA A 1013 25.64 10.77 -23.92
N GLY A 1014 24.53 10.30 -23.35
CA GLY A 1014 23.40 11.12 -22.90
C GLY A 1014 23.48 11.50 -21.41
N GLN A 1015 23.79 10.54 -20.55
CA GLN A 1015 23.80 10.64 -19.08
C GLN A 1015 25.17 10.23 -18.49
N PRO A 1016 26.30 10.88 -18.87
CA PRO A 1016 27.65 10.43 -18.53
C PRO A 1016 27.97 10.36 -17.03
N ASP A 1017 27.26 11.12 -16.21
CA ASP A 1017 27.46 11.21 -14.75
C ASP A 1017 26.28 10.61 -13.95
N GLY A 1018 25.37 9.86 -14.59
CA GLY A 1018 24.17 9.28 -13.96
C GLY A 1018 24.39 7.88 -13.36
N SER A 1019 23.68 7.56 -12.27
CA SER A 1019 23.87 6.30 -11.51
C SER A 1019 23.60 5.04 -12.33
N TYR A 1020 22.54 5.04 -13.16
CA TYR A 1020 22.28 3.95 -14.12
C TYR A 1020 23.43 3.73 -15.11
N THR A 1021 24.16 4.79 -15.51
CA THR A 1021 25.34 4.67 -16.39
C THR A 1021 26.49 3.96 -15.69
N GLN A 1022 26.66 4.20 -14.38
CA GLN A 1022 27.66 3.50 -13.57
C GLN A 1022 27.26 2.03 -13.35
N ALA A 1023 26.02 1.76 -12.93
CA ALA A 1023 25.51 0.40 -12.76
C ALA A 1023 25.58 -0.40 -14.08
N ALA A 1024 25.14 0.16 -15.19
CA ALA A 1024 25.23 -0.47 -16.52
C ALA A 1024 26.68 -0.75 -16.96
N SER A 1025 27.62 0.13 -16.58
CA SER A 1025 29.05 -0.07 -16.85
C SER A 1025 29.63 -1.23 -16.04
N ASP A 1026 29.33 -1.30 -14.75
CA ASP A 1026 29.92 -2.30 -13.86
C ASP A 1026 29.24 -3.68 -14.02
N TRP A 1027 27.91 -3.73 -14.16
CA TRP A 1027 27.17 -4.96 -14.47
C TRP A 1027 27.66 -5.60 -15.77
N LEU A 1028 27.73 -4.83 -16.87
CA LEU A 1028 28.16 -5.36 -18.17
C LEU A 1028 29.65 -5.76 -18.15
N ALA A 1029 30.48 -5.10 -17.34
CA ALA A 1029 31.88 -5.45 -17.17
C ALA A 1029 32.06 -6.80 -16.45
N GLU A 1030 31.30 -7.06 -15.38
CA GLU A 1030 31.35 -8.36 -14.69
C GLU A 1030 30.68 -9.46 -15.51
N PHE A 1031 29.48 -9.24 -16.08
CA PHE A 1031 28.82 -10.21 -16.96
C PHE A 1031 29.71 -10.62 -18.15
N SER A 1032 30.46 -9.66 -18.72
CA SER A 1032 31.45 -9.94 -19.79
C SER A 1032 32.70 -10.69 -19.32
N ALA A 1033 32.96 -10.76 -18.02
CA ALA A 1033 34.11 -11.44 -17.42
C ALA A 1033 33.76 -12.84 -16.87
N SER A 1034 32.59 -12.98 -16.25
CA SER A 1034 32.07 -14.22 -15.64
C SER A 1034 31.20 -15.04 -16.61
N GLY A 1035 30.32 -14.37 -17.37
CA GLY A 1035 29.17 -14.98 -18.05
C GLY A 1035 28.03 -15.35 -17.08
N ASP A 1036 27.96 -14.67 -15.94
CA ASP A 1036 27.11 -15.00 -14.78
C ASP A 1036 26.26 -13.77 -14.41
N GLY A 1037 24.94 -13.97 -14.31
CA GLY A 1037 23.95 -12.91 -14.04
C GLY A 1037 23.92 -12.47 -12.59
N ALA A 1038 23.80 -13.44 -11.67
CA ALA A 1038 23.81 -13.23 -10.23
C ALA A 1038 25.08 -12.49 -9.79
N ALA A 1039 26.25 -12.92 -10.29
CA ALA A 1039 27.52 -12.26 -10.00
C ALA A 1039 27.57 -10.81 -10.52
N ALA A 1040 26.92 -10.51 -11.65
CA ALA A 1040 26.84 -9.16 -12.19
C ALA A 1040 25.83 -8.28 -11.41
N CYS A 1041 24.74 -8.85 -10.92
CA CYS A 1041 23.79 -8.14 -10.04
C CYS A 1041 24.36 -7.86 -8.66
N ALA A 1042 25.00 -8.83 -8.01
CA ALA A 1042 25.73 -8.63 -6.76
C ALA A 1042 26.87 -7.60 -6.89
N ALA A 1043 27.42 -7.38 -8.10
CA ALA A 1043 28.41 -6.34 -8.35
C ALA A 1043 27.82 -4.91 -8.41
N VAL A 1044 26.49 -4.75 -8.51
CA VAL A 1044 25.82 -3.44 -8.58
C VAL A 1044 24.75 -3.20 -7.51
N ALA A 1045 24.34 -4.21 -6.74
CA ALA A 1045 23.29 -4.11 -5.71
C ALA A 1045 23.44 -2.87 -4.81
N THR A 1046 24.62 -2.62 -4.25
CA THR A 1046 24.92 -1.44 -3.41
C THR A 1046 24.76 -0.09 -4.11
N THR A 1047 24.65 -0.05 -5.44
CA THR A 1047 24.27 1.16 -6.20
C THR A 1047 22.78 1.47 -6.04
N PHE A 1048 21.93 0.44 -6.00
CA PHE A 1048 20.48 0.59 -5.82
C PHE A 1048 20.12 0.69 -4.33
N GLU A 1049 20.74 -0.12 -3.45
CA GLU A 1049 20.60 -0.05 -1.97
C GLU A 1049 20.92 1.35 -1.37
N SER A 1050 21.68 2.19 -2.09
CA SER A 1050 22.16 3.49 -1.60
C SER A 1050 21.64 4.70 -2.38
N ASN A 1051 20.72 4.50 -3.33
CA ASN A 1051 20.14 5.57 -4.15
C ASN A 1051 18.66 5.27 -4.43
N ASP A 1052 17.80 5.56 -3.44
CA ASP A 1052 16.38 5.14 -3.45
C ASP A 1052 15.57 5.67 -4.65
N GLU A 1053 15.95 6.84 -5.17
CA GLU A 1053 15.42 7.44 -6.42
C GLU A 1053 15.54 6.51 -7.65
N LEU A 1054 16.40 5.49 -7.61
CA LEU A 1054 16.56 4.51 -8.69
C LEU A 1054 15.53 3.38 -8.64
N TRP A 1055 14.84 3.15 -7.52
CA TRP A 1055 13.85 2.07 -7.41
C TRP A 1055 12.45 2.58 -7.02
N GLN A 1056 12.36 3.56 -6.11
CA GLN A 1056 11.11 4.21 -5.71
C GLN A 1056 10.37 4.88 -6.87
N ILE A 1057 11.05 5.19 -7.97
CA ILE A 1057 10.45 5.66 -9.24
C ILE A 1057 9.44 4.64 -9.83
N THR A 1058 9.38 3.41 -9.29
CA THR A 1058 8.38 2.40 -9.66
C THR A 1058 7.22 2.24 -8.67
N ASP A 1059 7.41 2.60 -7.40
CA ASP A 1059 6.36 2.57 -6.37
C ASP A 1059 5.18 3.51 -6.67
N HIS A 1060 5.42 4.54 -7.49
CA HIS A 1060 4.45 5.58 -7.82
C HIS A 1060 3.26 5.12 -8.69
N TYR A 1061 3.31 3.94 -9.31
CA TYR A 1061 2.27 3.50 -10.23
C TYR A 1061 1.04 2.87 -9.52
N GLY A 1062 1.10 2.60 -8.22
CA GLY A 1062 -0.06 2.11 -7.44
C GLY A 1062 -0.48 0.66 -7.71
N TYR A 1063 -1.56 0.21 -7.05
CA TYR A 1063 -1.84 -1.21 -6.73
C TYR A 1063 -1.64 -2.25 -7.85
N ASN A 1064 -2.14 -2.02 -9.08
CA ASN A 1064 -2.00 -3.02 -10.17
C ASN A 1064 -0.58 -3.13 -10.73
N HIS A 1065 0.33 -2.21 -10.40
CA HIS A 1065 1.68 -2.19 -10.97
C HIS A 1065 2.69 -2.82 -10.00
N PRO A 1066 3.51 -3.80 -10.43
CA PRO A 1066 4.56 -4.37 -9.58
C PRO A 1066 5.64 -3.32 -9.30
N ALA A 1067 5.62 -2.74 -8.10
CA ALA A 1067 6.69 -1.91 -7.58
C ALA A 1067 7.97 -2.74 -7.42
N LEU A 1068 9.13 -2.17 -7.80
CA LEU A 1068 10.42 -2.85 -7.76
C LEU A 1068 11.22 -2.41 -6.53
N ALA A 1069 11.54 -3.36 -5.66
CA ALA A 1069 12.55 -3.19 -4.61
C ALA A 1069 13.96 -2.99 -5.21
N ALA A 1070 14.90 -2.51 -4.40
CA ALA A 1070 16.27 -2.19 -4.84
C ALA A 1070 16.98 -3.38 -5.52
N GLU A 1071 16.73 -4.57 -4.99
CA GLU A 1071 17.23 -5.87 -5.44
C GLU A 1071 16.63 -6.23 -6.81
N GLN A 1072 15.33 -5.96 -6.98
CA GLN A 1072 14.56 -6.28 -8.19
C GLN A 1072 14.91 -5.38 -9.39
N ILE A 1073 15.58 -4.24 -9.20
CA ILE A 1073 16.09 -3.39 -10.30
C ILE A 1073 17.16 -4.10 -11.13
N CYS A 1074 17.90 -5.05 -10.57
CA CYS A 1074 18.80 -5.88 -11.34
C CYS A 1074 18.14 -7.21 -11.72
N PHE A 1075 17.81 -7.38 -13.01
CA PHE A 1075 17.15 -8.60 -13.48
C PHE A 1075 18.09 -9.80 -13.40
N ASP A 1076 17.68 -10.85 -12.68
CA ASP A 1076 18.36 -12.14 -12.67
C ASP A 1076 17.35 -13.27 -13.03
N PRO A 1077 17.51 -13.94 -14.19
CA PRO A 1077 16.63 -15.01 -14.64
C PRO A 1077 16.78 -16.32 -13.87
N SER A 1078 17.62 -16.39 -12.83
CA SER A 1078 17.81 -17.57 -11.99
C SER A 1078 16.93 -17.60 -10.73
N GLY A 1079 16.28 -16.49 -10.38
CA GLY A 1079 15.47 -16.35 -9.15
C GLY A 1079 16.30 -16.26 -7.85
N THR A 1080 17.58 -16.66 -7.86
CA THR A 1080 18.48 -16.50 -6.71
C THR A 1080 19.03 -15.07 -6.66
N GLN A 1081 18.19 -14.11 -6.26
CA GLN A 1081 18.68 -12.77 -5.90
C GLN A 1081 19.65 -12.87 -4.69
N PRO A 1082 20.71 -12.06 -4.66
CA PRO A 1082 21.83 -12.18 -3.71
C PRO A 1082 21.61 -11.48 -2.36
#